data_AF-A0A166J271-F1
#
_entry.id   AF-A0A166J271-F1
#
_cell.length_a   1.000
_cell.length_b   1.000
_cell.length_c   1.000
_cell.angle_alpha   90.00
_cell.angle_beta   90.00
_cell.angle_gamma   90.00
#
_symmetry.space_group_name_H-M   'P 1'
#
loop_
_entity.id
_entity.type
_entity.pdbx_description
1 polymer ?
#
loop_
_entity_poly.entity_id
_entity_poly.type
_entity_poly.pdbx_seq_one_letter_code
_entity_poly.pdbx_strand_id
1 'polypeptide(L)'
;MDPFAEIWDQHLLPHMRQRGFSPDFLRLDPALTPLPADISMGSCPNDDKSSDMPEKLLMISAEFVWSVDPEAKNIQRLVDYLEYKAPLPGTGAHLSHFTTTSEIVPIQVLFHRHHERKEQLAALIQHSPREFLDILKAAGDNYDTQSVQLFDCLYCLQLIIDEYLPATIRQVETALPETTSDADRVWRELVEGGLPTIFVTMVGYVSILSTIPYLVKVIRALVTWCSRKPIKMSQARAATMRSITSLLEMFWEAIWTRRKLLLGSSTPMYLVYYIEDIEQIDEGDARVFLSLLVHDYGLISNSSYAEQPSRDAYMALCRVMVFLWLNPAIEKSEPQPETWTTILGIVSLFAGGKYAGLTLDDLKTFVERDILPEYGAKLFLTNLSHAMRAPSAHSKDRTRGEDVRDMLFAIDTMAVRAECKPYFVSSGLLQAIREVFDDPLLRTLSSDRQWLVYRDAIEILDGIIALAPTGKAAQALLRGHNVFGLISQSISVYGDTRESHADSVLVNIICAYIAVAGGSQARGGHEEFLSAMTLALRAHWYPIIRDSSTTVEYDAQGAPTGKVVRTIEHWIALGKLLGLEIAQEKESYERRAIQMCAWNGCQYHAKKPPTPTRACAGCGEVRYCSRPYQKSDWKGGHSTRCKRIKENAHNKTREAWS
;
A
#
# COMPACT_ATOMS: atom_id res chain seq x y z
N MET A 1 12.70 31.45 25.71
CA MET A 1 13.92 30.99 26.38
C MET A 1 14.49 29.91 25.50
N ASP A 2 15.81 29.91 25.32
CA ASP A 2 16.51 28.84 24.60
C ASP A 2 16.31 27.53 25.38
N PRO A 3 15.58 26.53 24.82
CA PRO A 3 15.33 25.26 25.49
C PRO A 3 16.62 24.56 25.91
N PHE A 4 17.70 24.76 25.16
CA PHE A 4 18.99 24.16 25.48
C PHE A 4 19.68 24.83 26.65
N ALA A 5 19.64 26.17 26.76
CA ALA A 5 20.20 26.87 27.92
C ALA A 5 19.57 26.35 29.23
N GLU A 6 18.27 26.05 29.19
CA GLU A 6 17.57 25.42 30.31
C GLU A 6 18.09 24.00 30.60
N ILE A 7 18.18 23.14 29.58
CA ILE A 7 18.67 21.76 29.70
C ILE A 7 20.13 21.70 30.17
N TRP A 8 20.99 22.55 29.62
CA TRP A 8 22.40 22.65 29.98
C TRP A 8 22.57 23.08 31.43
N ASP A 9 21.99 24.22 31.83
CA ASP A 9 22.18 24.80 33.15
C ASP A 9 21.45 24.01 34.25
N GLN A 10 20.26 23.48 33.97
CA GLN A 10 19.45 22.79 34.98
C GLN A 10 19.77 21.30 35.11
N HIS A 11 20.31 20.65 34.07
CA HIS A 11 20.46 19.19 34.07
C HIS A 11 21.87 18.70 33.77
N LEU A 12 22.44 19.06 32.61
CA LEU A 12 23.71 18.47 32.16
C LEU A 12 24.91 19.01 32.94
N LEU A 13 25.02 20.32 33.10
CA LEU A 13 26.13 20.98 33.80
C LEU A 13 26.21 20.56 35.28
N PRO A 14 25.13 20.54 36.08
CA PRO A 14 25.15 19.99 37.43
C PRO A 14 25.58 18.51 37.46
N HIS A 15 25.12 17.71 36.49
CA HIS A 15 25.45 16.30 36.42
C HIS A 15 26.95 16.06 36.14
N MET A 16 27.53 16.78 35.17
CA MET A 16 28.96 16.69 34.87
C MET A 16 29.80 17.19 36.05
N ARG A 17 29.38 18.25 36.75
CA ARG A 17 30.05 18.68 37.99
C ARG A 17 30.04 17.59 39.05
N GLN A 18 28.90 16.92 39.25
CA GLN A 18 28.77 15.82 40.22
C GLN A 18 29.68 14.64 39.87
N ARG A 19 29.93 14.40 38.58
CA ARG A 19 30.83 13.35 38.08
C ARG A 19 32.31 13.68 38.18
N GLY A 20 32.68 14.91 38.57
CA GLY A 20 34.07 15.30 38.80
C GLY A 20 34.78 15.90 37.58
N PHE A 21 34.05 16.35 36.56
CA PHE A 21 34.65 17.09 35.45
C PHE A 21 35.29 18.41 35.93
N SER A 22 36.44 18.75 35.36
CA SER A 22 37.15 19.99 35.71
C SER A 22 36.29 21.23 35.39
N PRO A 23 36.28 22.26 36.26
CA PRO A 23 35.64 23.54 35.96
C PRO A 23 36.12 24.17 34.64
N ASP A 24 37.37 23.92 34.23
CA ASP A 24 37.92 24.42 32.96
C ASP A 24 37.27 23.74 31.74
N PHE A 25 36.97 22.44 31.84
CA PHE A 25 36.28 21.71 30.78
C PHE A 25 34.81 22.14 30.67
N LEU A 26 34.19 22.49 31.80
CA LEU A 26 32.82 22.96 31.90
C LEU A 26 32.67 24.48 31.74
N ARG A 27 33.78 25.19 31.47
CA ARG A 27 33.80 26.64 31.36
C ARG A 27 32.96 27.08 30.17
N LEU A 28 32.10 28.07 30.40
CA LEU A 28 31.38 28.75 29.34
C LEU A 28 32.22 29.93 28.84
N ASP A 29 32.36 30.04 27.51
CA ASP A 29 32.94 31.20 26.87
C ASP A 29 31.82 32.21 26.56
N PRO A 30 31.78 33.38 27.23
CA PRO A 30 30.75 34.38 27.01
C PRO A 30 30.82 35.05 25.62
N ALA A 31 31.93 34.86 24.89
CA ALA A 31 32.06 35.35 23.52
C ALA A 31 31.42 34.42 22.48
N LEU A 32 31.21 33.15 22.83
CA LEU A 32 30.47 32.22 21.99
C LEU A 32 28.96 32.43 22.19
N THR A 33 28.20 32.27 21.12
CA THR A 33 26.74 32.25 21.23
C THR A 33 26.31 31.13 22.19
N PRO A 34 25.10 31.20 22.76
CA PRO A 34 24.48 30.02 23.36
C PRO A 34 24.65 28.83 22.39
N LEU A 35 24.89 27.65 22.97
CA LEU A 35 24.98 26.43 22.17
C LEU A 35 23.74 26.35 21.26
N PRO A 36 23.87 25.86 20.02
CA PRO A 36 22.75 25.83 19.08
C PRO A 36 21.52 25.18 19.72
N ALA A 37 20.33 25.74 19.49
CA ALA A 37 19.08 25.28 20.10
C ALA A 37 18.73 23.81 19.76
N ASP A 38 19.41 23.25 18.76
CA ASP A 38 19.21 21.93 18.14
C ASP A 38 19.75 20.74 18.97
N ILE A 39 20.16 20.95 20.23
CA ILE A 39 20.63 19.86 21.10
C ILE A 39 19.48 19.44 22.03
N SER A 40 18.79 18.35 21.71
CA SER A 40 17.79 17.76 22.60
C SER A 40 18.44 16.79 23.60
N MET A 41 17.81 16.60 24.77
CA MET A 41 18.12 15.50 25.70
C MET A 41 16.88 14.61 25.85
N GLY A 42 16.91 13.44 25.21
CA GLY A 42 15.87 12.42 25.35
C GLY A 42 15.79 11.81 26.76
N SER A 43 14.58 11.44 27.17
CA SER A 43 14.34 10.63 28.37
C SER A 43 14.52 9.15 28.04
N CYS A 44 15.24 8.39 28.87
CA CYS A 44 15.26 6.93 28.73
C CYS A 44 13.81 6.40 28.87
N PRO A 45 13.34 5.50 27.99
CA PRO A 45 11.97 4.99 28.06
C PRO A 45 11.76 4.33 29.41
N ASN A 46 10.58 4.57 29.98
CA ASN A 46 10.12 3.93 31.19
C ASN A 46 10.24 2.40 31.07
N ASP A 47 11.25 1.81 31.68
CA ASP A 47 11.27 0.41 32.04
C ASP A 47 11.19 0.27 33.56
N ASP A 48 10.21 -0.53 33.94
CA ASP A 48 9.95 -1.12 35.24
C ASP A 48 11.20 -1.28 36.12
N LYS A 49 11.26 -0.48 37.20
CA LYS A 49 11.71 -0.79 38.58
C LYS A 49 12.87 -1.79 38.80
N SER A 50 13.77 -1.98 37.85
CA SER A 50 15.01 -2.71 38.02
C SER A 50 16.06 -1.72 38.53
N SER A 51 16.29 -1.75 39.85
CA SER A 51 17.02 -0.74 40.63
C SER A 51 18.54 -0.69 40.41
N ASP A 52 19.07 -1.15 39.28
CA ASP A 52 20.51 -1.12 38.94
C ASP A 52 20.74 -0.73 37.47
N MET A 53 20.01 0.29 36.97
CA MET A 53 20.39 0.89 35.69
C MET A 53 21.65 1.75 35.87
N PRO A 54 22.74 1.44 35.15
CA PRO A 54 24.01 2.14 35.25
C PRO A 54 23.89 3.54 34.67
N GLU A 55 24.71 4.45 35.21
CA GLU A 55 25.23 5.70 34.64
C GLU A 55 24.45 6.37 33.50
N LYS A 56 23.98 7.61 33.71
CA LYS A 56 23.51 8.47 32.60
C LYS A 56 24.61 8.61 31.54
N LEU A 57 24.37 8.08 30.34
CA LEU A 57 25.25 8.17 29.18
C LEU A 57 24.77 9.32 28.27
N LEU A 58 25.69 10.07 27.66
CA LEU A 58 25.37 11.03 26.60
C LEU A 58 25.60 10.35 25.26
N MET A 59 24.54 10.02 24.55
CA MET A 59 24.66 9.47 23.20
C MET A 59 24.84 10.63 22.21
N ILE A 60 25.77 10.53 21.28
CA ILE A 60 26.05 11.60 20.31
C ILE A 60 25.68 11.13 18.90
N SER A 61 25.78 9.81 18.67
CA SER A 61 25.20 9.12 17.54
C SER A 61 24.83 7.69 17.90
N ALA A 62 24.29 6.97 16.91
CA ALA A 62 23.91 5.57 17.04
C ALA A 62 25.05 4.63 17.48
N GLU A 63 26.30 5.01 17.21
CA GLU A 63 27.46 4.18 17.50
C GLU A 63 28.39 4.78 18.56
N PHE A 64 28.11 6.00 19.00
CA PHE A 64 28.89 6.66 20.03
C PHE A 64 28.04 7.03 21.23
N VAL A 65 28.28 6.26 22.28
CA VAL A 65 27.75 6.49 23.61
C VAL A 65 28.88 7.01 24.48
N TRP A 66 28.81 8.28 24.83
CA TRP A 66 29.75 8.88 25.75
C TRP A 66 29.37 8.54 27.19
N SER A 67 30.21 7.77 27.87
CA SER A 67 30.14 7.73 29.33
C SER A 67 30.51 9.11 29.85
N VAL A 68 29.58 9.76 30.56
CA VAL A 68 29.77 11.07 31.21
C VAL A 68 30.65 10.87 32.45
N ASP A 69 31.85 10.37 32.21
CA ASP A 69 32.90 10.11 33.17
C ASP A 69 34.08 11.02 32.79
N PRO A 70 34.64 11.78 33.75
CA PRO A 70 35.73 12.73 33.51
C PRO A 70 37.06 12.07 33.12
N GLU A 71 37.15 10.74 33.04
CA GLU A 71 38.30 10.03 32.51
C GLU A 71 38.78 10.66 31.19
N ALA A 72 40.08 10.99 31.13
CA ALA A 72 40.69 11.63 29.96
C ALA A 72 40.43 10.86 28.65
N LYS A 73 40.32 9.54 28.73
CA LYS A 73 39.97 8.67 27.59
C LYS A 73 38.57 8.93 27.05
N ASN A 74 37.59 9.21 27.91
CA ASN A 74 36.22 9.52 27.49
C ASN A 74 36.14 10.91 26.89
N ILE A 75 36.84 11.91 27.44
CA ILE A 75 36.91 13.25 26.85
C ILE A 75 37.62 13.20 25.49
N GLN A 76 38.74 12.48 25.37
CA GLN A 76 39.44 12.33 24.10
C GLN A 76 38.54 11.67 23.05
N ARG A 77 37.81 10.62 23.43
CA ARG A 77 36.81 9.99 22.57
C ARG A 77 35.75 10.96 22.07
N LEU A 78 35.23 11.85 22.92
CA LEU A 78 34.28 12.90 22.53
C LEU A 78 34.90 13.88 21.52
N VAL A 79 36.13 14.33 21.77
CA VAL A 79 36.86 15.23 20.86
C VAL A 79 37.10 14.56 19.51
N ASP A 80 37.61 13.32 19.54
CA ASP A 80 37.87 12.53 18.34
C ASP A 80 36.58 12.29 17.55
N TYR A 81 35.46 12.09 18.25
CA TYR A 81 34.14 11.87 17.67
C TYR A 81 33.60 13.12 16.97
N LEU A 82 33.70 14.30 17.61
CA LEU A 82 33.18 15.57 17.06
C LEU A 82 34.08 16.19 15.97
N GLU A 83 35.32 15.75 15.86
CA GLU A 83 36.28 16.26 14.89
C GLU A 83 36.05 15.71 13.48
N TYR A 84 35.94 16.61 12.50
CA TYR A 84 35.85 16.26 11.09
C TYR A 84 37.15 15.61 10.63
N LYS A 85 37.05 14.37 10.15
CA LYS A 85 38.19 13.60 9.66
C LYS A 85 38.58 14.02 8.24
N ALA A 86 37.62 14.42 7.43
CA ALA A 86 37.87 15.06 6.14
C ALA A 86 37.92 16.60 6.33
N PRO A 87 39.01 17.27 5.96
CA PRO A 87 39.15 18.71 6.18
C PRO A 87 38.20 19.52 5.29
N LEU A 88 37.65 20.61 5.83
CA LEU A 88 36.84 21.57 5.05
C LEU A 88 37.75 22.62 4.38
N PRO A 89 37.48 23.01 3.12
CA PRO A 89 38.18 24.10 2.45
C PRO A 89 38.19 25.39 3.28
N GLY A 90 39.33 26.07 3.35
CA GLY A 90 39.46 27.33 4.10
C GLY A 90 39.53 27.19 5.62
N THR A 91 39.24 26.01 6.18
CA THR A 91 39.65 25.69 7.56
C THR A 91 41.13 25.36 7.54
N GLY A 92 41.96 26.22 8.15
CA GLY A 92 43.41 26.00 8.18
C GLY A 92 43.71 24.57 8.64
N ALA A 93 44.56 23.85 7.91
CA ALA A 93 45.07 22.57 8.38
C ALA A 93 45.66 22.79 9.79
N HIS A 94 45.43 21.84 10.70
CA HIS A 94 45.99 21.74 12.05
C HIS A 94 45.04 22.04 13.22
N LEU A 95 44.28 21.01 13.60
CA LEU A 95 44.21 20.58 15.00
C LEU A 95 44.88 19.20 15.23
N SER A 96 45.65 18.70 14.27
CA SER A 96 46.44 17.45 14.38
C SER A 96 47.52 17.47 15.48
N HIS A 97 47.52 18.50 16.34
CA HIS A 97 48.40 18.68 17.49
C HIS A 97 47.64 18.91 18.81
N PHE A 98 46.54 18.19 19.07
CA PHE A 98 46.24 17.81 20.47
C PHE A 98 47.25 16.76 20.98
N THR A 99 48.53 16.98 20.72
CA THR A 99 49.61 16.16 21.21
C THR A 99 50.03 16.73 22.55
N THR A 100 49.43 16.21 23.62
CA THR A 100 49.96 16.19 24.99
C THR A 100 50.15 17.51 25.76
N THR A 101 49.89 18.68 25.17
CA THR A 101 49.90 19.94 25.93
C THR A 101 48.58 20.13 26.66
N SER A 102 48.68 20.39 27.96
CA SER A 102 47.67 20.45 29.03
C SER A 102 46.51 21.45 28.87
N GLU A 103 46.18 21.91 27.66
CA GLU A 103 45.13 22.88 27.44
C GLU A 103 43.78 22.18 27.31
N ILE A 104 43.00 22.20 28.39
CA ILE A 104 41.64 21.64 28.45
C ILE A 104 40.74 22.52 27.56
N VAL A 105 40.28 21.97 26.44
CA VAL A 105 39.28 22.65 25.58
C VAL A 105 37.92 22.56 26.25
N PRO A 106 37.23 23.70 26.48
CA PRO A 106 35.88 23.65 27.03
C PRO A 106 34.91 22.91 26.11
N ILE A 107 34.01 22.13 26.68
CA ILE A 107 33.01 21.35 25.94
C ILE A 107 32.11 22.24 25.05
N GLN A 108 31.81 23.47 25.48
CA GLN A 108 31.08 24.44 24.66
C GLN A 108 31.82 24.79 23.36
N VAL A 109 33.14 24.93 23.43
CA VAL A 109 33.99 25.24 22.27
C VAL A 109 33.97 24.07 21.27
N LEU A 110 33.98 22.83 21.76
CA LEU A 110 33.90 21.64 20.90
C LEU A 110 32.62 21.62 20.08
N PHE A 111 31.47 21.81 20.73
CA PHE A 111 30.17 21.82 20.07
C PHE A 111 29.98 23.04 19.15
N HIS A 112 30.43 24.23 19.56
CA HIS A 112 30.35 25.42 18.71
C HIS A 112 31.18 25.27 17.43
N ARG A 113 32.43 24.79 17.55
CA ARG A 113 33.28 24.52 16.36
C ARG A 113 32.66 23.51 15.42
N HIS A 114 32.06 22.47 15.98
CA HIS A 114 31.38 21.46 15.18
C HIS A 114 30.15 22.07 14.47
N HIS A 115 29.36 22.92 15.13
CA HIS A 115 28.27 23.67 14.50
C HIS A 115 28.75 24.56 13.35
N GLU A 116 29.80 25.34 13.55
CA GLU A 116 30.39 26.18 12.51
C GLU A 116 30.84 25.36 11.29
N ARG A 117 31.41 24.18 11.52
CA ARG A 117 31.79 23.24 10.45
C ARG A 117 30.58 22.71 9.69
N LYS A 118 29.46 22.43 10.37
CA LYS A 118 28.20 22.06 9.72
C LYS A 118 27.68 23.19 8.83
N GLU A 119 27.65 24.42 9.32
CA GLU A 119 27.22 25.59 8.54
C GLU A 119 28.13 25.81 7.31
N GLN A 120 29.44 25.62 7.48
CA GLN A 120 30.39 25.65 6.36
C GLN A 120 30.11 24.53 5.34
N LEU A 121 29.77 23.33 5.80
CA LEU A 121 29.41 22.21 4.94
C LEU A 121 28.10 22.48 4.16
N ALA A 122 27.10 23.07 4.82
CA ALA A 122 25.85 23.51 4.20
C ALA A 122 26.05 24.65 3.17
N ALA A 123 26.99 25.56 3.43
CA ALA A 123 27.41 26.54 2.44
C ALA A 123 28.15 25.86 1.27
N LEU A 124 28.99 24.86 1.56
CA LEU A 124 29.80 24.20 0.56
C LEU A 124 28.96 23.43 -0.46
N ILE A 125 27.93 22.70 -0.02
CA ILE A 125 27.03 21.98 -0.94
C ILE A 125 26.34 22.91 -1.95
N GLN A 126 26.08 24.16 -1.56
CA GLN A 126 25.45 25.17 -2.43
C GLN A 126 26.44 25.80 -3.44
N HIS A 127 27.66 26.11 -2.98
CA HIS A 127 28.63 26.88 -3.78
C HIS A 127 29.65 26.02 -4.52
N SER A 128 29.94 24.82 -4.02
CA SER A 128 30.94 23.90 -4.57
C SER A 128 30.52 22.42 -4.36
N PRO A 129 29.47 21.95 -5.04
CA PRO A 129 28.94 20.58 -4.87
C PRO A 129 30.01 19.48 -5.02
N ARG A 130 31.01 19.68 -5.90
CA ARG A 130 32.10 18.70 -6.10
C ARG A 130 33.00 18.56 -4.88
N GLU A 131 33.39 19.68 -4.26
CA GLU A 131 34.21 19.64 -3.04
C GLU A 131 33.42 18.99 -1.89
N PHE A 132 32.12 19.25 -1.83
CA PHE A 132 31.23 18.55 -0.91
C PHE A 132 31.21 17.03 -1.16
N LEU A 133 31.15 16.58 -2.42
CA LEU A 133 31.20 15.15 -2.75
C LEU A 133 32.52 14.50 -2.34
N ASP A 134 33.65 15.20 -2.47
CA ASP A 134 34.95 14.70 -2.03
C ASP A 134 34.99 14.51 -0.50
N ILE A 135 34.41 15.44 0.26
CA ILE A 135 34.26 15.34 1.72
C ILE A 135 33.33 14.19 2.09
N LEU A 136 32.16 14.11 1.46
CA LEU A 136 31.17 13.05 1.67
C LEU A 136 31.81 11.68 1.40
N LYS A 137 32.57 11.55 0.31
CA LYS A 137 33.29 10.34 -0.03
C LYS A 137 34.33 9.99 1.04
N ALA A 138 35.16 10.95 1.44
CA ALA A 138 36.17 10.73 2.48
C ALA A 138 35.53 10.35 3.83
N ALA A 139 34.38 10.94 4.16
CA ALA A 139 33.60 10.59 5.34
C ALA A 139 33.01 9.18 5.26
N GLY A 140 32.54 8.74 4.09
CA GLY A 140 32.00 7.39 3.86
C GLY A 140 33.05 6.29 3.71
N ASP A 141 34.23 6.60 3.17
CA ASP A 141 35.36 5.65 3.06
C ASP A 141 35.98 5.35 4.43
N ASN A 142 35.84 6.29 5.37
CA ASN A 142 36.18 6.06 6.77
C ASN A 142 35.06 5.27 7.45
N TYR A 143 35.12 3.94 7.31
CA TYR A 143 34.24 2.97 7.99
C TYR A 143 34.26 3.05 9.53
N ASP A 144 34.96 4.02 10.11
CA ASP A 144 34.69 4.46 11.47
C ASP A 144 33.30 5.11 11.50
N THR A 145 32.32 4.24 11.67
CA THR A 145 30.89 4.50 11.84
C THR A 145 30.58 5.44 13.02
N GLN A 146 31.61 5.84 13.76
CA GLN A 146 31.60 6.88 14.78
C GLN A 146 31.94 8.28 14.24
N SER A 147 31.82 8.57 12.95
CA SER A 147 32.05 9.94 12.45
C SER A 147 30.74 10.73 12.36
N VAL A 148 30.55 11.73 13.23
CA VAL A 148 29.43 12.70 13.14
C VAL A 148 29.40 13.44 11.81
N GLN A 149 30.56 13.58 11.16
CA GLN A 149 30.70 14.28 9.89
C GLN A 149 29.85 13.65 8.78
N LEU A 150 29.70 12.32 8.77
CA LEU A 150 28.85 11.64 7.79
C LEU A 150 27.38 12.05 7.96
N PHE A 151 26.89 12.11 9.20
CA PHE A 151 25.53 12.51 9.51
C PHE A 151 25.28 13.98 9.12
N ASP A 152 26.24 14.87 9.36
CA ASP A 152 26.17 16.25 8.88
C ASP A 152 26.09 16.32 7.36
N CYS A 153 26.88 15.52 6.64
CA CYS A 153 26.78 15.44 5.17
C CYS A 153 25.39 14.94 4.72
N LEU A 154 24.84 13.90 5.35
CA LEU A 154 23.50 13.38 5.04
C LEU A 154 22.40 14.41 5.35
N TYR A 155 22.54 15.16 6.43
CA TYR A 155 21.64 16.25 6.79
C TYR A 155 21.70 17.41 5.77
N CYS A 156 22.90 17.85 5.39
CA CYS A 156 23.04 18.87 4.34
C CYS A 156 22.42 18.42 3.01
N LEU A 157 22.60 17.14 2.63
CA LEU A 157 21.91 16.56 1.47
C LEU A 157 20.39 16.60 1.61
N GLN A 158 19.88 16.25 2.79
CA GLN A 158 18.44 16.30 3.06
C GLN A 158 17.87 17.70 2.85
N LEU A 159 18.55 18.77 3.29
CA LEU A 159 18.08 20.14 3.08
C LEU A 159 17.88 20.46 1.59
N ILE A 160 18.82 20.03 0.74
CA ILE A 160 18.69 20.16 -0.73
C ILE A 160 17.52 19.31 -1.26
N ILE A 161 17.37 18.09 -0.76
CA ILE A 161 16.34 17.15 -1.19
C ILE A 161 14.93 17.65 -0.83
N ASP A 162 14.76 18.20 0.37
CA ASP A 162 13.47 18.71 0.86
C ASP A 162 13.03 19.95 0.05
N GLU A 163 13.96 20.73 -0.52
CA GLU A 163 13.67 21.77 -1.52
C GLU A 163 13.39 21.19 -2.92
N TYR A 164 14.16 20.17 -3.33
CA TYR A 164 14.11 19.56 -4.66
C TYR A 164 12.84 18.71 -4.92
N LEU A 165 12.47 17.83 -4.00
CA LEU A 165 11.42 16.81 -4.21
C LEU A 165 10.02 17.41 -4.42
N PRO A 166 9.50 18.33 -3.56
CA PRO A 166 8.14 18.85 -3.72
C PRO A 166 7.92 19.59 -5.05
N ALA A 167 8.95 20.30 -5.54
CA ALA A 167 8.91 20.95 -6.84
C ALA A 167 8.84 19.93 -7.99
N THR A 168 9.55 18.82 -7.84
CA THR A 168 9.73 17.82 -8.90
C THR A 168 8.57 16.84 -8.99
N ILE A 169 7.99 16.38 -7.87
CA ILE A 169 6.83 15.48 -7.87
C ILE A 169 5.66 16.10 -8.66
N ARG A 170 5.38 17.39 -8.43
CA ARG A 170 4.37 18.14 -9.20
C ARG A 170 4.65 18.23 -10.71
N GLN A 171 5.93 18.14 -11.11
CA GLN A 171 6.35 18.20 -12.51
C GLN A 171 6.29 16.86 -13.22
N VAL A 172 6.63 15.78 -12.52
CA VAL A 172 6.52 14.41 -13.05
C VAL A 172 5.09 14.13 -13.48
N GLU A 173 4.11 14.59 -12.69
CA GLU A 173 2.68 14.51 -13.02
C GLU A 173 2.29 15.33 -14.26
N THR A 174 2.98 16.43 -14.55
CA THR A 174 2.65 17.36 -15.65
C THR A 174 3.54 17.22 -16.88
N ALA A 175 4.47 16.25 -16.87
CA ALA A 175 5.50 16.05 -17.90
C ALA A 175 6.29 17.32 -18.27
N LEU A 176 6.44 18.25 -17.33
CA LEU A 176 7.17 19.49 -17.54
C LEU A 176 8.70 19.23 -17.64
N PRO A 177 9.42 19.97 -18.49
CA PRO A 177 10.88 19.86 -18.60
C PRO A 177 11.59 20.26 -17.30
N GLU A 178 12.88 19.93 -17.23
CA GLU A 178 13.72 20.24 -16.05
C GLU A 178 13.66 21.74 -15.67
N THR A 179 13.52 22.01 -14.38
CA THR A 179 13.54 23.37 -13.83
C THR A 179 14.93 23.97 -13.82
N THR A 180 14.97 25.30 -13.72
CA THR A 180 16.18 26.07 -13.49
C THR A 180 16.27 26.59 -12.05
N SER A 181 15.60 25.94 -11.09
CA SER A 181 15.73 26.32 -9.68
C SER A 181 17.16 26.03 -9.20
N ASP A 182 17.63 26.79 -8.22
CA ASP A 182 18.98 26.59 -7.66
C ASP A 182 19.13 25.18 -7.07
N ALA A 183 18.12 24.67 -6.35
CA ALA A 183 18.11 23.28 -5.87
C ALA A 183 18.19 22.23 -6.99
N ASP A 184 17.55 22.46 -8.16
CA ASP A 184 17.66 21.53 -9.30
C ASP A 184 19.08 21.54 -9.89
N ARG A 185 19.69 22.73 -10.00
CA ARG A 185 21.07 22.88 -10.45
C ARG A 185 22.02 22.16 -9.50
N VAL A 186 21.94 22.44 -8.20
CA VAL A 186 22.80 21.84 -7.18
C VAL A 186 22.63 20.32 -7.16
N TRP A 187 21.39 19.82 -7.14
CA TRP A 187 21.12 18.38 -7.18
C TRP A 187 21.69 17.72 -8.43
N ARG A 188 21.53 18.32 -9.61
CA ARG A 188 22.12 17.82 -10.85
C ARG A 188 23.64 17.74 -10.79
N GLU A 189 24.30 18.78 -10.28
CA GLU A 189 25.75 18.79 -10.12
C GLU A 189 26.25 17.72 -9.15
N LEU A 190 25.52 17.44 -8.06
CA LEU A 190 25.81 16.34 -7.14
C LEU A 190 25.66 14.98 -7.83
N VAL A 191 24.55 14.77 -8.53
CA VAL A 191 24.22 13.50 -9.21
C VAL A 191 25.21 13.19 -10.33
N GLU A 192 25.50 14.17 -11.19
CA GLU A 192 26.49 14.03 -12.27
C GLU A 192 27.93 14.01 -11.75
N GLY A 193 28.18 14.60 -10.57
CA GLY A 193 29.48 14.59 -9.88
C GLY A 193 29.85 13.26 -9.23
N GLY A 194 28.93 12.29 -9.19
CA GLY A 194 29.22 10.93 -8.70
C GLY A 194 28.52 10.55 -7.39
N LEU A 195 27.55 11.34 -6.92
CA LEU A 195 26.76 11.03 -5.71
C LEU A 195 26.27 9.57 -5.65
N PRO A 196 25.70 8.98 -6.72
CA PRO A 196 25.25 7.58 -6.66
C PRO A 196 26.37 6.58 -6.35
N THR A 197 27.58 6.82 -6.87
CA THR A 197 28.74 5.94 -6.64
C THR A 197 29.23 6.04 -5.20
N ILE A 198 29.16 7.22 -4.60
CA ILE A 198 29.47 7.39 -3.17
C ILE A 198 28.44 6.66 -2.32
N PHE A 199 27.15 6.76 -2.67
CA PHE A 199 26.10 6.08 -1.91
C PHE A 199 26.17 4.55 -2.00
N VAL A 200 26.77 3.99 -3.06
CA VAL A 200 27.05 2.54 -3.14
C VAL A 200 27.88 2.07 -1.95
N THR A 201 28.94 2.79 -1.58
CA THR A 201 29.77 2.42 -0.43
C THR A 201 29.02 2.64 0.90
N MET A 202 28.10 3.61 0.90
CA MET A 202 27.27 3.95 2.07
C MET A 202 26.09 2.99 2.32
N VAL A 203 25.74 2.11 1.39
CA VAL A 203 24.70 1.08 1.62
C VAL A 203 25.05 0.19 2.84
N GLY A 204 26.34 0.05 3.17
CA GLY A 204 26.78 -0.66 4.37
C GLY A 204 26.15 -0.13 5.67
N TYR A 205 25.84 1.17 5.72
CA TYR A 205 25.31 1.85 6.91
C TYR A 205 23.85 1.56 7.22
N VAL A 206 23.11 0.85 6.35
CA VAL A 206 21.73 0.40 6.66
C VAL A 206 21.64 -0.53 7.88
N SER A 207 22.78 -0.95 8.46
CA SER A 207 22.82 -1.56 9.80
C SER A 207 22.42 -0.61 10.92
N ILE A 208 22.47 0.70 10.67
CA ILE A 208 22.10 1.75 11.60
C ILE A 208 20.69 2.21 11.22
N LEU A 209 19.68 1.86 12.03
CA LEU A 209 18.27 2.13 11.75
C LEU A 209 18.00 3.60 11.39
N SER A 210 18.61 4.54 12.14
CA SER A 210 18.44 5.98 11.93
C SER A 210 18.99 6.50 10.59
N THR A 211 19.89 5.76 9.92
CA THR A 211 20.38 6.15 8.58
C THR A 211 19.41 5.80 7.46
N ILE A 212 18.50 4.85 7.68
CA ILE A 212 17.60 4.35 6.64
C ILE A 212 16.76 5.49 6.03
N PRO A 213 16.10 6.37 6.81
CA PRO A 213 15.34 7.48 6.24
C PRO A 213 16.18 8.42 5.35
N TYR A 214 17.42 8.74 5.74
CA TYR A 214 18.31 9.61 4.94
C TYR A 214 18.70 8.95 3.63
N LEU A 215 19.14 7.69 3.70
CA LEU A 215 19.48 6.90 2.51
C LEU A 215 18.27 6.80 1.59
N VAL A 216 17.09 6.52 2.14
CA VAL A 216 15.83 6.49 1.40
C VAL A 216 15.53 7.84 0.75
N LYS A 217 15.60 8.97 1.46
CA LYS A 217 15.34 10.31 0.88
C LYS A 217 16.27 10.60 -0.29
N VAL A 218 17.56 10.30 -0.15
CA VAL A 218 18.55 10.46 -1.24
C VAL A 218 18.19 9.58 -2.43
N ILE A 219 17.92 8.30 -2.19
CA ILE A 219 17.55 7.36 -3.25
C ILE A 219 16.26 7.79 -3.95
N ARG A 220 15.23 8.27 -3.21
CA ARG A 220 13.99 8.80 -3.78
C ARG A 220 14.25 10.00 -4.69
N ALA A 221 15.12 10.92 -4.28
CA ALA A 221 15.52 12.04 -5.12
C ALA A 221 16.30 11.60 -6.38
N LEU A 222 17.15 10.58 -6.27
CA LEU A 222 17.85 9.98 -7.42
C LEU A 222 16.87 9.30 -8.38
N VAL A 223 15.93 8.53 -7.84
CA VAL A 223 14.84 7.87 -8.57
C VAL A 223 14.01 8.89 -9.34
N THR A 224 13.58 9.95 -8.65
CA THR A 224 12.80 11.03 -9.23
C THR A 224 13.58 11.72 -10.36
N TRP A 225 14.87 11.97 -10.17
CA TRP A 225 15.73 12.53 -11.21
C TRP A 225 15.82 11.62 -12.45
N CYS A 226 15.93 10.30 -12.26
CA CYS A 226 15.93 9.32 -13.35
C CYS A 226 14.61 9.24 -14.12
N SER A 227 13.48 9.41 -13.43
CA SER A 227 12.15 9.32 -14.03
C SER A 227 11.77 10.54 -14.88
N ARG A 228 12.49 11.67 -14.75
CA ARG A 228 12.26 12.86 -15.58
C ARG A 228 12.74 12.63 -17.01
N LYS A 229 11.93 13.08 -17.97
CA LYS A 229 12.31 13.10 -19.38
C LYS A 229 13.47 14.09 -19.57
N PRO A 230 14.67 13.63 -19.95
CA PRO A 230 15.80 14.53 -20.12
C PRO A 230 15.56 15.47 -21.32
N ILE A 231 16.07 16.70 -21.25
CA ILE A 231 16.09 17.62 -22.39
C ILE A 231 16.97 17.03 -23.50
N LYS A 232 18.12 16.46 -23.13
CA LYS A 232 19.03 15.70 -24.00
C LYS A 232 19.64 14.54 -23.20
N MET A 233 19.64 13.34 -23.76
CA MET A 233 20.33 12.21 -23.15
C MET A 233 21.84 12.35 -23.37
N SER A 234 22.58 12.68 -22.32
CA SER A 234 24.04 12.72 -22.36
C SER A 234 24.65 11.37 -21.98
N GLN A 235 25.87 11.08 -22.42
CA GLN A 235 26.60 9.88 -22.01
C GLN A 235 26.84 9.86 -20.50
N ALA A 236 27.07 11.02 -19.89
CA ALA A 236 27.21 11.19 -18.45
C ALA A 236 25.93 10.74 -17.73
N ARG A 237 24.76 11.23 -18.16
CA ARG A 237 23.46 10.83 -17.60
C ARG A 237 23.25 9.33 -17.70
N ALA A 238 23.53 8.73 -18.85
CA ALA A 238 23.42 7.28 -19.01
C ALA A 238 24.30 6.51 -18.02
N ALA A 239 25.56 6.92 -17.82
CA ALA A 239 26.45 6.30 -16.82
C ALA A 239 25.96 6.49 -15.38
N THR A 240 25.43 7.67 -15.06
CA THR A 240 24.82 7.96 -13.76
C THR A 240 23.60 7.09 -13.49
N MET A 241 22.73 6.86 -14.50
CA MET A 241 21.57 5.98 -14.36
C MET A 241 21.96 4.53 -14.05
N ARG A 242 23.06 4.01 -14.62
CA ARG A 242 23.57 2.68 -14.26
C ARG A 242 24.02 2.62 -12.80
N SER A 243 24.68 3.69 -12.35
CA SER A 243 25.15 3.80 -10.96
C SER A 243 23.98 3.86 -9.98
N ILE A 244 22.91 4.57 -10.33
CA ILE A 244 21.66 4.63 -9.54
C ILE A 244 20.98 3.26 -9.51
N THR A 245 20.95 2.56 -10.65
CA THR A 245 20.39 1.20 -10.74
C THR A 245 21.17 0.27 -9.80
N SER A 246 22.50 0.21 -9.93
CA SER A 246 23.37 -0.59 -9.07
C SER A 246 23.21 -0.25 -7.58
N LEU A 247 23.14 1.04 -7.23
CA LEU A 247 22.86 1.50 -5.87
C LEU A 247 21.54 0.91 -5.34
N LEU A 248 20.48 0.94 -6.13
CA LEU A 248 19.18 0.39 -5.75
C LEU A 248 19.24 -1.12 -5.52
N GLU A 249 19.96 -1.88 -6.36
CA GLU A 249 20.11 -3.33 -6.20
C GLU A 249 20.79 -3.66 -4.86
N MET A 250 21.91 -3.00 -4.59
CA MET A 250 22.64 -3.19 -3.34
C MET A 250 21.81 -2.74 -2.14
N PHE A 251 21.10 -1.62 -2.24
CA PHE A 251 20.26 -1.10 -1.17
C PHE A 251 19.17 -2.09 -0.78
N TRP A 252 18.40 -2.62 -1.75
CA TRP A 252 17.33 -3.57 -1.45
C TRP A 252 17.85 -4.88 -0.86
N GLU A 253 18.97 -5.40 -1.38
CA GLU A 253 19.60 -6.61 -0.82
C GLU A 253 20.10 -6.38 0.60
N ALA A 254 20.67 -5.19 0.86
CA ALA A 254 21.18 -4.83 2.17
C ALA A 254 20.06 -4.63 3.21
N ILE A 255 18.93 -4.02 2.82
CA ILE A 255 17.73 -3.92 3.66
C ILE A 255 17.14 -5.31 3.92
N TRP A 256 17.01 -6.15 2.90
CA TRP A 256 16.48 -7.51 3.06
C TRP A 256 17.32 -8.36 4.01
N THR A 257 18.65 -8.31 3.85
CA THR A 257 19.61 -9.02 4.72
C THR A 257 19.49 -8.57 6.18
N ARG A 258 19.19 -7.28 6.41
CA ARG A 258 19.12 -6.66 7.75
C ARG A 258 17.70 -6.39 8.24
N ARG A 259 16.66 -6.95 7.60
CA ARG A 259 15.25 -6.68 7.89
C ARG A 259 14.83 -6.84 9.35
N LYS A 260 15.56 -7.65 10.14
CA LYS A 260 15.32 -7.81 11.58
C LYS A 260 15.43 -6.48 12.35
N LEU A 261 16.20 -5.51 11.85
CA LEU A 261 16.28 -4.15 12.41
C LEU A 261 14.93 -3.43 12.39
N LEU A 262 14.02 -3.81 11.50
CA LEU A 262 12.70 -3.21 11.34
C LEU A 262 11.63 -3.89 12.24
N LEU A 263 12.01 -4.86 13.09
CA LEU A 263 11.09 -5.62 13.96
C LEU A 263 11.02 -5.08 15.39
N GLY A 264 11.79 -4.06 15.74
CA GLY A 264 11.74 -3.41 17.06
C GLY A 264 12.19 -4.27 18.24
N SER A 265 12.94 -5.35 18.00
CA SER A 265 13.21 -6.33 19.06
C SER A 265 14.33 -5.95 20.02
N SER A 266 15.11 -4.89 19.78
CA SER A 266 16.06 -4.27 20.75
C SER A 266 17.13 -3.47 20.00
N THR A 267 16.78 -2.30 19.48
CA THR A 267 17.82 -1.31 19.13
C THR A 267 17.76 -0.21 20.16
N PRO A 268 18.85 0.08 20.90
CA PRO A 268 18.85 1.14 21.89
C PRO A 268 18.43 2.44 21.22
N MET A 269 17.52 3.19 21.86
CA MET A 269 17.16 4.53 21.41
C MET A 269 18.41 5.40 21.37
N TYR A 270 18.48 6.24 20.34
CA TYR A 270 19.64 7.06 20.04
C TYR A 270 19.33 8.52 20.35
N LEU A 271 20.27 9.21 20.98
CA LEU A 271 20.34 10.66 20.89
C LEU A 271 21.25 10.98 19.71
N VAL A 272 20.73 11.66 18.70
CA VAL A 272 21.51 12.15 17.56
C VAL A 272 21.56 13.67 17.64
N TYR A 273 22.78 14.18 17.67
CA TYR A 273 23.06 15.60 17.60
C TYR A 273 22.43 16.19 16.31
N TYR A 274 21.70 17.31 16.42
CA TYR A 274 21.11 18.14 15.33
C TYR A 274 19.79 17.77 14.67
N ILE A 275 19.04 16.78 15.15
CA ILE A 275 17.80 16.44 14.45
C ILE A 275 16.66 16.34 15.45
N GLU A 276 15.92 17.46 15.57
CA GLU A 276 14.69 17.58 16.38
C GLU A 276 13.68 16.44 16.12
N ASP A 277 13.79 15.76 14.97
CA ASP A 277 12.92 14.66 14.55
C ASP A 277 13.52 13.24 14.71
N ILE A 278 14.83 13.03 14.96
CA ILE A 278 15.39 11.66 15.05
C ILE A 278 14.95 10.92 16.32
N GLU A 279 14.73 11.63 17.43
CA GLU A 279 14.23 11.01 18.67
C GLU A 279 12.87 10.31 18.47
N GLN A 280 12.20 10.55 17.33
CA GLN A 280 10.95 9.90 16.94
C GLN A 280 11.12 8.82 15.88
N ILE A 281 12.27 8.72 15.18
CA ILE A 281 12.46 7.74 14.11
C ILE A 281 12.57 6.34 14.71
N ASP A 282 11.42 5.73 14.86
CA ASP A 282 11.25 4.35 15.25
C ASP A 282 11.25 3.43 14.00
N GLU A 283 11.05 2.13 14.24
CA GLU A 283 10.92 1.18 13.14
C GLU A 283 9.69 1.46 12.27
N GLY A 284 8.64 2.09 12.81
CA GLY A 284 7.50 2.61 12.08
C GLY A 284 7.91 3.62 11.01
N ASP A 285 8.67 4.65 11.38
CA ASP A 285 9.13 5.67 10.45
C ASP A 285 10.00 5.08 9.34
N ALA A 286 10.98 4.24 9.69
CA ALA A 286 11.82 3.57 8.70
C ALA A 286 10.99 2.76 7.69
N ARG A 287 9.93 2.08 8.15
CA ARG A 287 8.99 1.34 7.29
C ARG A 287 8.16 2.26 6.40
N VAL A 288 7.72 3.42 6.91
CA VAL A 288 7.01 4.43 6.11
C VAL A 288 7.92 4.95 4.99
N PHE A 289 9.16 5.33 5.31
CA PHE A 289 10.12 5.77 4.31
C PHE A 289 10.39 4.71 3.25
N LEU A 290 10.64 3.45 3.65
CA LEU A 290 10.82 2.36 2.69
C LEU A 290 9.58 2.16 1.80
N SER A 291 8.38 2.28 2.35
CA SER A 291 7.12 2.19 1.58
C SER A 291 6.97 3.33 0.57
N LEU A 292 7.40 4.55 0.91
CA LEU A 292 7.45 5.67 -0.02
C LEU A 292 8.45 5.43 -1.15
N LEU A 293 9.62 4.85 -0.84
CA LEU A 293 10.62 4.54 -1.85
C LEU A 293 10.15 3.45 -2.82
N VAL A 294 9.46 2.43 -2.32
CA VAL A 294 8.83 1.39 -3.14
C VAL A 294 7.90 2.00 -4.19
N HIS A 295 7.09 2.98 -3.78
CA HIS A 295 6.19 3.68 -4.70
C HIS A 295 6.96 4.41 -5.80
N ASP A 296 7.97 5.19 -5.44
CA ASP A 296 8.79 5.94 -6.39
C ASP A 296 9.58 5.01 -7.33
N TYR A 297 10.00 3.83 -6.85
CA TYR A 297 10.72 2.84 -7.65
C TYR A 297 9.90 2.33 -8.85
N GLY A 298 8.57 2.26 -8.71
CA GLY A 298 7.67 1.98 -9.83
C GLY A 298 7.80 2.99 -10.98
N LEU A 299 8.17 4.25 -10.69
CA LEU A 299 8.38 5.28 -11.69
C LEU A 299 9.63 5.01 -12.57
N ILE A 300 10.68 4.38 -12.02
CA ILE A 300 11.85 3.97 -12.82
C ILE A 300 11.47 2.85 -13.77
N SER A 301 10.72 1.87 -13.26
CA SER A 301 10.32 0.69 -14.04
C SER A 301 9.48 1.07 -15.27
N ASN A 302 8.74 2.19 -15.19
CA ASN A 302 7.96 2.72 -16.30
C ASN A 302 8.74 3.69 -17.21
N SER A 303 9.96 4.10 -16.84
CA SER A 303 10.76 5.03 -17.63
C SER A 303 11.44 4.30 -18.80
N SER A 304 11.10 4.69 -20.04
CA SER A 304 11.72 4.13 -21.26
C SER A 304 13.20 4.46 -21.41
N TYR A 305 13.75 5.31 -20.55
CA TYR A 305 15.12 5.83 -20.65
C TYR A 305 16.06 5.29 -19.57
N ALA A 306 15.53 4.56 -18.58
CA ALA A 306 16.34 3.96 -17.52
C ALA A 306 16.75 2.54 -17.86
N GLU A 307 17.99 2.19 -17.51
CA GLU A 307 18.40 0.79 -17.43
C GLU A 307 17.52 0.10 -16.38
N GLN A 308 16.99 -1.06 -16.73
CA GLN A 308 16.11 -1.78 -15.82
C GLN A 308 16.98 -2.49 -14.77
N PRO A 309 16.59 -2.43 -13.49
CA PRO A 309 17.17 -3.26 -12.45
C PRO A 309 17.18 -4.74 -12.83
N SER A 310 18.16 -5.48 -12.30
CA SER A 310 18.20 -6.93 -12.48
C SER A 310 17.00 -7.61 -11.84
N ARG A 311 16.69 -8.81 -12.35
CA ARG A 311 15.68 -9.69 -11.78
C ARG A 311 15.87 -9.92 -10.27
N ASP A 312 17.12 -10.11 -9.82
CA ASP A 312 17.43 -10.34 -8.41
C ASP A 312 17.15 -9.10 -7.55
N ALA A 313 17.43 -7.90 -8.06
CA ALA A 313 17.10 -6.64 -7.39
C ALA A 313 15.58 -6.47 -7.22
N TYR A 314 14.80 -6.77 -8.26
CA TYR A 314 13.34 -6.77 -8.16
C TYR A 314 12.82 -7.79 -7.14
N MET A 315 13.44 -8.98 -7.08
CA MET A 315 13.09 -9.97 -6.06
C MET A 315 13.43 -9.51 -4.64
N ALA A 316 14.58 -8.86 -4.42
CA ALA A 316 14.92 -8.26 -3.13
C ALA A 316 13.91 -7.18 -2.72
N LEU A 317 13.52 -6.30 -3.66
CA LEU A 317 12.44 -5.33 -3.46
C LEU A 317 11.12 -6.01 -3.07
N CYS A 318 10.67 -7.02 -3.83
CA CYS A 318 9.44 -7.75 -3.52
C CYS A 318 9.46 -8.37 -2.12
N ARG A 319 10.61 -8.90 -1.70
CA ARG A 319 10.80 -9.44 -0.34
C ARG A 319 10.68 -8.37 0.74
N VAL A 320 11.30 -7.20 0.53
CA VAL A 320 11.14 -6.05 1.43
C VAL A 320 9.69 -5.58 1.47
N MET A 321 9.01 -5.45 0.32
CA MET A 321 7.59 -5.08 0.26
C MET A 321 6.69 -6.04 1.03
N VAL A 322 6.86 -7.36 0.82
CA VAL A 322 6.10 -8.36 1.57
C VAL A 322 6.40 -8.28 3.07
N PHE A 323 7.66 -8.07 3.44
CA PHE A 323 8.04 -7.90 4.83
C PHE A 323 7.37 -6.68 5.47
N LEU A 324 7.38 -5.53 4.78
CA LEU A 324 6.70 -4.31 5.24
C LEU A 324 5.19 -4.52 5.34
N TRP A 325 4.61 -5.35 4.47
CA TRP A 325 3.18 -5.60 4.44
C TRP A 325 2.69 -6.63 5.46
N LEU A 326 3.39 -7.76 5.62
CA LEU A 326 2.94 -8.91 6.41
C LEU A 326 3.46 -8.94 7.84
N ASN A 327 4.23 -7.94 8.28
CA ASN A 327 4.79 -7.94 9.61
C ASN A 327 3.70 -7.77 10.70
N PRO A 328 3.52 -8.75 11.61
CA PRO A 328 2.50 -8.70 12.67
C PRO A 328 2.63 -7.51 13.62
N ALA A 329 3.83 -6.93 13.78
CA ALA A 329 4.01 -5.73 14.59
C ALA A 329 3.19 -4.53 14.08
N ILE A 330 2.68 -4.60 12.84
CA ILE A 330 1.82 -3.59 12.19
C ILE A 330 0.33 -3.87 12.44
N GLU A 331 -0.06 -5.07 12.90
CA GLU A 331 -1.47 -5.48 13.06
C GLU A 331 -2.29 -4.62 14.04
N LYS A 332 -1.66 -3.81 14.88
CA LYS A 332 -2.38 -2.98 15.87
C LYS A 332 -3.06 -1.74 15.28
N SER A 333 -2.68 -1.30 14.08
CA SER A 333 -3.30 -0.14 13.43
C SER A 333 -4.35 -0.56 12.42
N GLU A 334 -5.38 0.29 12.23
CA GLU A 334 -6.33 0.15 11.13
C GLU A 334 -5.60 -0.01 9.78
N PRO A 335 -6.18 -0.73 8.80
CA PRO A 335 -5.55 -0.95 7.51
C PRO A 335 -5.18 0.39 6.87
N GLN A 336 -3.88 0.65 6.78
CA GLN A 336 -3.39 1.89 6.19
C GLN A 336 -3.42 1.78 4.66
N PRO A 337 -3.74 2.85 3.91
CA PRO A 337 -3.82 2.80 2.46
C PRO A 337 -2.55 2.32 1.73
N GLU A 338 -1.40 2.39 2.38
CA GLU A 338 -0.10 1.92 1.90
C GLU A 338 -0.09 0.39 1.71
N THR A 339 -0.89 -0.34 2.50
CA THR A 339 -1.09 -1.80 2.38
C THR A 339 -1.55 -2.16 0.98
N TRP A 340 -2.50 -1.39 0.46
CA TRP A 340 -3.07 -1.57 -0.87
C TRP A 340 -2.02 -1.34 -1.96
N THR A 341 -1.33 -0.21 -1.89
CA THR A 341 -0.29 0.19 -2.85
C THR A 341 0.85 -0.81 -2.90
N THR A 342 1.19 -1.41 -1.76
CA THR A 342 2.25 -2.42 -1.67
C THR A 342 1.87 -3.69 -2.45
N ILE A 343 0.67 -4.24 -2.25
CA ILE A 343 0.23 -5.45 -2.99
C ILE A 343 0.13 -5.17 -4.49
N LEU A 344 -0.48 -4.04 -4.87
CA LEU A 344 -0.57 -3.67 -6.29
C LEU A 344 0.80 -3.45 -6.90
N GLY A 345 1.74 -2.87 -6.16
CA GLY A 345 3.13 -2.73 -6.57
C GLY A 345 3.77 -4.09 -6.85
N ILE A 346 3.62 -5.07 -5.93
CA ILE A 346 4.15 -6.42 -6.10
C ILE A 346 3.57 -7.02 -7.38
N VAL A 347 2.24 -7.04 -7.52
CA VAL A 347 1.57 -7.66 -8.67
C VAL A 347 1.94 -6.98 -9.97
N SER A 348 2.06 -5.65 -9.99
CA SER A 348 2.47 -4.89 -11.16
C SER A 348 3.88 -5.24 -11.63
N LEU A 349 4.82 -5.52 -10.69
CA LEU A 349 6.17 -5.96 -11.04
C LEU A 349 6.17 -7.31 -11.77
N PHE A 350 5.30 -8.26 -11.39
CA PHE A 350 5.22 -9.59 -12.01
C PHE A 350 4.28 -9.65 -13.24
N ALA A 351 3.22 -8.85 -13.27
CA ALA A 351 2.26 -8.80 -14.37
C ALA A 351 2.73 -7.88 -15.51
N GLY A 352 3.55 -6.88 -15.19
CA GLY A 352 4.04 -5.88 -16.14
C GLY A 352 4.92 -6.44 -17.24
N GLY A 353 5.53 -7.62 -17.05
CA GLY A 353 6.16 -8.53 -18.03
C GLY A 353 7.29 -8.01 -18.93
N LYS A 354 7.29 -6.72 -19.27
CA LYS A 354 8.21 -6.09 -20.22
C LYS A 354 9.38 -5.38 -19.57
N TYR A 355 9.23 -4.94 -18.32
CA TYR A 355 10.20 -4.04 -17.69
C TYR A 355 11.06 -4.73 -16.62
N ALA A 356 10.48 -5.60 -15.79
CA ALA A 356 11.20 -6.22 -14.69
C ALA A 356 11.83 -7.60 -15.00
N GLY A 357 11.49 -8.21 -16.15
CA GLY A 357 11.86 -9.60 -16.45
C GLY A 357 11.25 -10.64 -15.51
N LEU A 358 10.30 -10.23 -14.65
CA LEU A 358 9.51 -11.08 -13.79
C LEU A 358 8.22 -11.52 -14.50
N THR A 359 7.83 -12.75 -14.25
CA THR A 359 6.65 -13.39 -14.84
C THR A 359 5.61 -13.76 -13.78
N LEU A 360 4.39 -14.08 -14.19
CA LEU A 360 3.37 -14.60 -13.27
C LEU A 360 3.79 -15.92 -12.61
N ASP A 361 4.61 -16.73 -13.27
CA ASP A 361 5.13 -17.97 -12.66
C ASP A 361 6.21 -17.67 -11.61
N ASP A 362 6.97 -16.58 -11.76
CA ASP A 362 7.86 -16.09 -10.71
C ASP A 362 7.05 -15.60 -9.49
N LEU A 363 5.91 -14.94 -9.70
CA LEU A 363 5.01 -14.57 -8.61
C LEU A 363 4.50 -15.80 -7.87
N LYS A 364 4.10 -16.85 -8.60
CA LYS A 364 3.65 -18.10 -7.97
C LYS A 364 4.76 -18.73 -7.13
N THR A 365 5.96 -18.81 -7.70
CA THR A 365 7.15 -19.34 -7.01
C THR A 365 7.49 -18.52 -5.77
N PHE A 366 7.41 -17.20 -5.86
CA PHE A 366 7.67 -16.28 -4.76
C PHE A 366 6.66 -16.45 -3.62
N VAL A 367 5.37 -16.59 -3.93
CA VAL A 367 4.34 -16.87 -2.93
C VAL A 367 4.61 -18.20 -2.22
N GLU A 368 4.92 -19.24 -2.98
CA GLU A 368 5.18 -20.59 -2.46
C GLU A 368 6.45 -20.69 -1.60
N ARG A 369 7.52 -20.01 -1.99
CA ARG A 369 8.86 -20.19 -1.39
C ARG A 369 9.22 -19.12 -0.36
N ASP A 370 8.74 -17.90 -0.53
CA ASP A 370 9.15 -16.76 0.29
C ASP A 370 8.00 -16.27 1.19
N ILE A 371 6.74 -16.26 0.71
CA ILE A 371 5.62 -15.69 1.48
C ILE A 371 5.02 -16.72 2.45
N LEU A 372 4.49 -17.82 1.92
CA LEU A 372 3.72 -18.78 2.72
C LEU A 372 4.57 -19.48 3.81
N PRO A 373 5.83 -19.88 3.56
CA PRO A 373 6.65 -20.51 4.58
C PRO A 373 7.06 -19.56 5.72
N GLU A 374 7.33 -18.29 5.41
CA GLU A 374 7.82 -17.31 6.38
C GLU A 374 6.67 -16.72 7.23
N TYR A 375 5.56 -16.32 6.60
CA TYR A 375 4.48 -15.59 7.27
C TYR A 375 3.25 -16.45 7.59
N GLY A 376 3.12 -17.60 6.93
CA GLY A 376 1.96 -18.48 7.05
C GLY A 376 0.75 -18.01 6.25
N ALA A 377 0.01 -18.96 5.70
CA ALA A 377 -1.13 -18.69 4.83
C ALA A 377 -2.26 -17.91 5.52
N LYS A 378 -2.50 -18.12 6.82
CA LYS A 378 -3.57 -17.42 7.54
C LYS A 378 -3.35 -15.90 7.58
N LEU A 379 -2.18 -15.47 8.04
CA LEU A 379 -1.81 -14.06 8.16
C LEU A 379 -1.82 -13.40 6.78
N PHE A 380 -1.24 -14.07 5.79
CA PHE A 380 -1.26 -13.62 4.40
C PHE A 380 -2.67 -13.34 3.88
N LEU A 381 -3.61 -14.29 4.04
CA LEU A 381 -5.00 -14.09 3.60
C LEU A 381 -5.74 -13.03 4.42
N THR A 382 -5.46 -12.91 5.71
CA THR A 382 -6.06 -11.87 6.57
C THR A 382 -5.64 -10.49 6.10
N ASN A 383 -4.35 -10.30 5.79
CA ASN A 383 -3.84 -9.03 5.27
C ASN A 383 -4.35 -8.72 3.86
N LEU A 384 -4.52 -9.71 2.97
CA LEU A 384 -5.21 -9.50 1.69
C LEU A 384 -6.66 -9.02 1.92
N SER A 385 -7.35 -9.64 2.87
CA SER A 385 -8.71 -9.26 3.23
C SER A 385 -8.79 -7.84 3.79
N HIS A 386 -7.81 -7.42 4.59
CA HIS A 386 -7.70 -6.04 5.08
C HIS A 386 -7.42 -5.06 3.94
N ALA A 387 -6.47 -5.39 3.06
CA ALA A 387 -6.16 -4.56 1.90
C ALA A 387 -7.41 -4.33 1.04
N MET A 388 -8.17 -5.38 0.71
CA MET A 388 -9.43 -5.24 -0.06
C MET A 388 -10.45 -4.28 0.55
N ARG A 389 -10.49 -4.16 1.88
CA ARG A 389 -11.42 -3.29 2.59
C ARG A 389 -10.88 -1.89 2.84
N ALA A 390 -9.56 -1.70 2.71
CA ALA A 390 -8.93 -0.41 2.92
C ALA A 390 -9.51 0.59 1.91
N PRO A 391 -9.83 1.83 2.35
CA PRO A 391 -10.22 2.87 1.42
C PRO A 391 -9.13 3.06 0.37
N SER A 392 -9.49 3.03 -0.91
CA SER A 392 -8.55 3.37 -1.98
C SER A 392 -8.12 4.84 -1.80
N ALA A 393 -6.92 5.08 -1.26
CA ALA A 393 -6.44 6.45 -1.05
C ALA A 393 -5.87 7.11 -2.32
N HIS A 394 -5.89 6.43 -3.47
CA HIS A 394 -5.02 6.78 -4.59
C HIS A 394 -5.76 7.32 -5.83
N SER A 395 -5.06 8.26 -6.46
CA SER A 395 -5.23 8.86 -7.79
C SER A 395 -6.62 9.40 -8.15
N LYS A 396 -6.71 10.73 -8.34
CA LYS A 396 -7.86 11.40 -8.97
C LYS A 396 -8.19 10.84 -10.37
N ASP A 397 -7.25 10.12 -10.98
CA ASP A 397 -7.33 9.65 -12.36
C ASP A 397 -7.74 8.17 -12.48
N ARG A 398 -7.66 7.37 -11.40
CA ARG A 398 -8.11 5.96 -11.41
C ARG A 398 -9.52 5.84 -10.88
N THR A 399 -10.30 4.97 -11.52
CA THR A 399 -11.61 4.61 -10.97
C THR A 399 -11.43 3.52 -9.93
N ARG A 400 -12.17 3.60 -8.81
CA ARG A 400 -12.23 2.54 -7.79
C ARG A 400 -12.45 1.15 -8.37
N GLY A 401 -13.16 1.03 -9.49
CA GLY A 401 -13.34 -0.24 -10.20
C GLY A 401 -12.05 -0.87 -10.75
N GLU A 402 -11.14 -0.05 -11.28
CA GLU A 402 -9.84 -0.54 -11.79
C GLU A 402 -8.95 -1.01 -10.64
N ASP A 403 -8.93 -0.27 -9.54
CA ASP A 403 -8.21 -0.66 -8.33
C ASP A 403 -8.74 -2.00 -7.79
N VAL A 404 -10.05 -2.10 -7.53
CA VAL A 404 -10.66 -3.34 -7.03
C VAL A 404 -10.36 -4.52 -7.95
N ARG A 405 -10.40 -4.29 -9.26
CA ARG A 405 -10.07 -5.32 -10.26
C ARG A 405 -8.62 -5.79 -10.14
N ASP A 406 -7.65 -4.89 -10.07
CA ASP A 406 -6.23 -5.27 -9.96
C ASP A 406 -5.97 -6.07 -8.67
N MET A 407 -6.65 -5.74 -7.58
CA MET A 407 -6.56 -6.50 -6.34
C MET A 407 -7.21 -7.88 -6.44
N LEU A 408 -8.34 -8.02 -7.12
CA LEU A 408 -8.94 -9.32 -7.39
C LEU A 408 -7.99 -10.18 -8.25
N PHE A 409 -7.39 -9.60 -9.29
CA PHE A 409 -6.37 -10.28 -10.09
C PHE A 409 -5.16 -10.73 -9.25
N ALA A 410 -4.70 -9.88 -8.33
CA ALA A 410 -3.65 -10.24 -7.36
C ALA A 410 -4.05 -11.43 -6.48
N ILE A 411 -5.28 -11.42 -5.95
CA ILE A 411 -5.81 -12.48 -5.10
C ILE A 411 -5.94 -13.79 -5.88
N ASP A 412 -6.45 -13.75 -7.11
CA ASP A 412 -6.54 -14.94 -7.96
C ASP A 412 -5.16 -15.59 -8.14
N THR A 413 -4.16 -14.76 -8.47
CA THR A 413 -2.80 -15.23 -8.73
C THR A 413 -2.08 -15.73 -7.46
N MET A 414 -2.29 -15.07 -6.32
CA MET A 414 -1.51 -15.30 -5.11
C MET A 414 -2.22 -16.19 -4.09
N ALA A 415 -3.54 -16.09 -3.92
CA ALA A 415 -4.27 -16.69 -2.80
C ALA A 415 -4.99 -18.00 -3.13
N VAL A 416 -5.34 -18.25 -4.40
CA VAL A 416 -6.07 -19.44 -4.83
C VAL A 416 -5.12 -20.65 -4.88
N ARG A 417 -4.77 -21.18 -3.70
CA ARG A 417 -3.78 -22.25 -3.50
C ARG A 417 -4.20 -23.28 -2.45
N ALA A 418 -3.59 -24.47 -2.50
CA ALA A 418 -3.92 -25.57 -1.60
C ALA A 418 -3.54 -25.27 -0.13
N GLU A 419 -2.47 -24.51 0.09
CA GLU A 419 -1.95 -24.09 1.40
C GLU A 419 -2.88 -23.06 2.07
N CYS A 420 -3.56 -22.23 1.28
CA CYS A 420 -4.48 -21.19 1.74
C CYS A 420 -5.86 -21.75 2.12
N LYS A 421 -6.21 -22.92 1.58
CA LYS A 421 -7.52 -23.56 1.71
C LYS A 421 -8.08 -23.66 3.14
N PRO A 422 -7.31 -24.05 4.19
CA PRO A 422 -7.86 -24.14 5.54
C PRO A 422 -8.30 -22.79 6.11
N TYR A 423 -7.83 -21.69 5.53
CA TYR A 423 -7.92 -20.36 6.13
C TYR A 423 -8.88 -19.41 5.41
N PHE A 424 -9.37 -19.72 4.20
CA PHE A 424 -10.26 -18.84 3.42
C PHE A 424 -11.46 -18.31 4.21
N VAL A 425 -12.04 -19.14 5.09
CA VAL A 425 -13.17 -18.75 5.94
C VAL A 425 -12.70 -17.91 7.12
N SER A 426 -11.66 -18.36 7.82
CA SER A 426 -11.18 -17.72 9.05
C SER A 426 -10.44 -16.40 8.83
N SER A 427 -9.94 -16.16 7.61
CA SER A 427 -9.18 -14.94 7.28
C SER A 427 -10.06 -13.74 6.98
N GLY A 428 -11.36 -13.95 6.73
CA GLY A 428 -12.29 -12.91 6.29
C GLY A 428 -12.21 -12.59 4.80
N LEU A 429 -11.35 -13.25 4.01
CA LEU A 429 -11.16 -12.95 2.58
C LEU A 429 -12.47 -13.09 1.79
N LEU A 430 -13.22 -14.18 1.99
CA LEU A 430 -14.50 -14.40 1.31
C LEU A 430 -15.53 -13.30 1.61
N GLN A 431 -15.50 -12.76 2.83
CA GLN A 431 -16.35 -11.65 3.21
C GLN A 431 -15.92 -10.36 2.52
N ALA A 432 -14.63 -10.12 2.32
CA ALA A 432 -14.13 -8.95 1.58
C ALA A 432 -14.53 -9.03 0.10
N ILE A 433 -14.41 -10.21 -0.52
CA ILE A 433 -14.88 -10.44 -1.90
C ILE A 433 -16.39 -10.20 -2.01
N ARG A 434 -17.18 -10.63 -1.03
CA ARG A 434 -18.62 -10.32 -1.02
C ARG A 434 -18.88 -8.81 -0.95
N GLU A 435 -18.17 -8.09 -0.09
CA GLU A 435 -18.36 -6.65 0.11
C GLU A 435 -18.09 -5.85 -1.17
N VAL A 436 -17.25 -6.35 -2.07
CA VAL A 436 -17.09 -5.80 -3.44
C VAL A 436 -18.43 -5.72 -4.18
N PHE A 437 -19.30 -6.73 -4.09
CA PHE A 437 -20.61 -6.72 -4.77
C PHE A 437 -21.63 -5.77 -4.11
N ASP A 438 -21.41 -5.50 -2.82
CA ASP A 438 -22.22 -4.59 -2.02
C ASP A 438 -21.76 -3.13 -2.13
N ASP A 439 -20.60 -2.87 -2.75
CA ASP A 439 -20.02 -1.55 -2.93
C ASP A 439 -20.90 -0.64 -3.81
N PRO A 440 -21.45 0.46 -3.26
CA PRO A 440 -22.27 1.40 -4.02
C PRO A 440 -21.52 2.05 -5.19
N LEU A 441 -20.21 2.27 -5.07
CA LEU A 441 -19.41 2.91 -6.11
C LEU A 441 -19.16 2.00 -7.30
N LEU A 442 -19.14 0.68 -7.11
CA LEU A 442 -19.07 -0.24 -8.25
C LEU A 442 -20.38 -0.31 -9.03
N ARG A 443 -21.52 -0.01 -8.38
CA ARG A 443 -22.83 0.06 -9.04
C ARG A 443 -23.03 1.32 -9.88
N THR A 444 -22.17 2.33 -9.73
CA THR A 444 -22.21 3.53 -10.57
C THR A 444 -21.35 3.40 -11.83
N LEU A 445 -20.56 2.33 -11.94
CA LEU A 445 -19.77 2.02 -13.14
C LEU A 445 -20.67 1.59 -14.31
N SER A 446 -20.12 1.64 -15.52
CA SER A 446 -20.77 1.01 -16.68
C SER A 446 -20.82 -0.51 -16.50
N SER A 447 -21.82 -1.17 -17.08
CA SER A 447 -21.97 -2.63 -17.01
C SER A 447 -20.71 -3.36 -17.47
N ASP A 448 -20.00 -2.85 -18.50
CA ASP A 448 -18.73 -3.43 -18.97
C ASP A 448 -17.65 -3.42 -17.87
N ARG A 449 -17.46 -2.28 -17.17
CA ARG A 449 -16.46 -2.17 -16.10
C ARG A 449 -16.88 -2.95 -14.85
N GLN A 450 -18.16 -2.90 -14.50
CA GLN A 450 -18.70 -3.68 -13.39
C GLN A 450 -18.54 -5.18 -13.63
N TRP A 451 -18.77 -5.63 -14.87
CA TRP A 451 -18.59 -7.02 -15.26
C TRP A 451 -17.16 -7.50 -15.09
N LEU A 452 -16.16 -6.71 -15.48
CA LEU A 452 -14.75 -7.10 -15.32
C LEU A 452 -14.41 -7.36 -13.84
N VAL A 453 -14.90 -6.51 -12.93
CA VAL A 453 -14.72 -6.72 -11.48
C VAL A 453 -15.44 -7.98 -11.03
N TYR A 454 -16.69 -8.18 -11.46
CA TYR A 454 -17.48 -9.34 -11.04
C TYR A 454 -16.95 -10.66 -11.61
N ARG A 455 -16.42 -10.64 -12.84
CA ARG A 455 -15.76 -11.79 -13.45
C ARG A 455 -14.56 -12.22 -12.62
N ASP A 456 -13.64 -11.30 -12.35
CA ASP A 456 -12.41 -11.60 -11.61
C ASP A 456 -12.74 -12.09 -10.19
N ALA A 457 -13.79 -11.55 -9.55
CA ALA A 457 -14.29 -12.07 -8.28
C ALA A 457 -14.88 -13.49 -8.38
N ILE A 458 -15.64 -13.80 -9.44
CA ILE A 458 -16.22 -15.14 -9.64
C ILE A 458 -15.13 -16.16 -9.98
N GLU A 459 -14.10 -15.78 -10.74
CA GLU A 459 -12.93 -16.64 -11.03
C GLU A 459 -12.24 -17.09 -9.72
N ILE A 460 -12.02 -16.17 -8.79
CA ILE A 460 -11.46 -16.50 -7.47
C ILE A 460 -12.37 -17.49 -6.73
N LEU A 461 -13.68 -17.26 -6.73
CA LEU A 461 -14.64 -18.14 -6.04
C LEU A 461 -14.68 -19.54 -6.67
N ASP A 462 -14.62 -19.63 -8.00
CA ASP A 462 -14.54 -20.90 -8.73
C ASP A 462 -13.26 -21.66 -8.37
N GLY A 463 -12.11 -20.97 -8.40
CA GLY A 463 -10.82 -21.53 -8.01
C GLY A 463 -10.80 -22.02 -6.55
N ILE A 464 -11.39 -21.27 -5.62
CA ILE A 464 -11.53 -21.69 -4.21
C ILE A 464 -12.37 -22.96 -4.08
N ILE A 465 -13.46 -23.09 -4.85
CA ILE A 465 -14.29 -24.30 -4.85
C ILE A 465 -13.51 -25.49 -5.42
N ALA A 466 -12.76 -25.28 -6.51
CA ALA A 466 -11.95 -26.32 -7.14
C ALA A 466 -10.86 -26.88 -6.22
N LEU A 467 -10.30 -26.05 -5.32
CA LEU A 467 -9.26 -26.47 -4.37
C LEU A 467 -9.80 -27.27 -3.17
N ALA A 468 -11.05 -27.07 -2.78
CA ALA A 468 -11.62 -27.70 -1.59
C ALA A 468 -12.24 -29.07 -1.90
N PRO A 469 -12.35 -30.00 -0.91
CA PRO A 469 -13.24 -31.14 -1.09
C PRO A 469 -14.63 -30.55 -1.29
N THR A 470 -15.30 -30.95 -2.37
CA THR A 470 -16.47 -30.29 -2.97
C THR A 470 -17.52 -29.80 -1.97
N GLY A 471 -17.69 -30.45 -0.81
CA GLY A 471 -18.62 -30.01 0.22
C GLY A 471 -18.20 -28.79 1.06
N LYS A 472 -16.93 -28.67 1.51
CA LYS A 472 -16.59 -27.74 2.61
C LYS A 472 -16.52 -26.27 2.20
N ALA A 473 -15.82 -25.92 1.12
CA ALA A 473 -15.75 -24.53 0.68
C ALA A 473 -17.09 -24.05 0.09
N ALA A 474 -17.76 -24.90 -0.69
CA ALA A 474 -19.11 -24.62 -1.19
C ALA A 474 -20.08 -24.33 -0.02
N GLN A 475 -20.01 -25.10 1.08
CA GLN A 475 -20.82 -24.85 2.27
C GLN A 475 -20.51 -23.52 2.96
N ALA A 476 -19.24 -23.11 3.04
CA ALA A 476 -18.87 -21.82 3.62
C ALA A 476 -19.39 -20.64 2.77
N LEU A 477 -19.18 -20.69 1.46
CA LEU A 477 -19.68 -19.71 0.50
C LEU A 477 -21.20 -19.60 0.51
N LEU A 478 -21.88 -20.73 0.63
CA LEU A 478 -23.33 -20.81 0.73
C LEU A 478 -23.87 -20.16 2.01
N ARG A 479 -23.35 -20.56 3.18
CA ARG A 479 -23.93 -20.14 4.49
C ARG A 479 -23.56 -18.71 4.87
N GLY A 480 -22.34 -18.26 4.55
CA GLY A 480 -21.83 -16.96 5.00
C GLY A 480 -21.90 -15.85 3.96
N HIS A 481 -21.82 -16.19 2.66
CA HIS A 481 -21.46 -15.21 1.64
C HIS A 481 -22.44 -15.07 0.48
N ASN A 482 -23.60 -15.74 0.54
CA ASN A 482 -24.69 -15.61 -0.46
C ASN A 482 -24.19 -15.79 -1.90
N VAL A 483 -23.37 -16.83 -2.14
CA VAL A 483 -22.73 -17.08 -3.44
C VAL A 483 -23.69 -17.09 -4.63
N PHE A 484 -24.92 -17.62 -4.47
CA PHE A 484 -25.93 -17.58 -5.54
C PHE A 484 -26.44 -16.17 -5.82
N GLY A 485 -26.48 -15.29 -4.82
CA GLY A 485 -26.73 -13.87 -5.03
C GLY A 485 -25.62 -13.23 -5.86
N LEU A 486 -24.35 -13.52 -5.56
CA LEU A 486 -23.21 -13.01 -6.32
C LEU A 486 -23.26 -13.49 -7.77
N ILE A 487 -23.44 -14.80 -8.00
CA ILE A 487 -23.58 -15.38 -9.34
C ILE A 487 -24.77 -14.74 -10.08
N SER A 488 -25.92 -14.59 -9.42
CA SER A 488 -27.10 -13.98 -10.04
C SER A 488 -26.85 -12.54 -10.48
N GLN A 489 -26.19 -11.74 -9.64
CA GLN A 489 -25.86 -10.36 -9.95
C GLN A 489 -24.86 -10.28 -11.11
N SER A 490 -23.87 -11.17 -11.11
CA SER A 490 -22.91 -11.33 -12.20
C SER A 490 -23.57 -11.70 -13.54
N ILE A 491 -24.56 -12.60 -13.55
CA ILE A 491 -25.34 -12.95 -14.74
C ILE A 491 -26.09 -11.73 -15.28
N SER A 492 -26.77 -10.97 -14.41
CA SER A 492 -27.50 -9.77 -14.82
C SER A 492 -26.57 -8.71 -15.44
N VAL A 493 -25.46 -8.40 -14.78
CA VAL A 493 -24.49 -7.43 -15.30
C VAL A 493 -23.86 -7.93 -16.60
N TYR A 494 -23.52 -9.21 -16.68
CA TYR A 494 -23.02 -9.83 -17.91
C TYR A 494 -24.02 -9.70 -19.06
N GLY A 495 -25.32 -9.86 -18.78
CA GLY A 495 -26.43 -9.64 -19.72
C GLY A 495 -26.46 -8.25 -20.34
N ASP A 496 -25.98 -7.23 -19.63
CA ASP A 496 -26.01 -5.83 -20.07
C ASP A 496 -24.71 -5.34 -20.74
N THR A 497 -23.63 -6.12 -20.70
CA THR A 497 -22.34 -5.75 -21.32
C THR A 497 -22.32 -5.74 -22.86
N ARG A 498 -21.25 -5.25 -23.46
CA ARG A 498 -20.96 -5.41 -24.90
C ARG A 498 -20.05 -6.59 -25.20
N GLU A 499 -19.34 -7.09 -24.19
CA GLU A 499 -18.31 -8.12 -24.33
C GLU A 499 -18.93 -9.53 -24.43
N SER A 500 -18.50 -10.33 -25.43
CA SER A 500 -19.07 -11.66 -25.69
C SER A 500 -18.23 -12.83 -25.15
N HIS A 501 -16.98 -12.61 -24.76
CA HIS A 501 -16.00 -13.69 -24.58
C HIS A 501 -15.92 -14.33 -23.17
N ALA A 502 -16.75 -13.89 -22.22
CA ALA A 502 -16.54 -14.21 -20.79
C ALA A 502 -17.56 -15.21 -20.15
N ASP A 503 -18.42 -15.88 -20.94
CA ASP A 503 -19.44 -16.81 -20.42
C ASP A 503 -18.85 -18.02 -19.65
N SER A 504 -17.64 -18.46 -19.99
CA SER A 504 -17.02 -19.66 -19.38
C SER A 504 -16.91 -19.56 -17.85
N VAL A 505 -16.63 -18.37 -17.31
CA VAL A 505 -16.45 -18.17 -15.87
C VAL A 505 -17.74 -18.45 -15.09
N LEU A 506 -18.87 -17.92 -15.57
CA LEU A 506 -20.18 -18.15 -14.94
C LEU A 506 -20.61 -19.61 -15.09
N VAL A 507 -20.40 -20.18 -16.27
CA VAL A 507 -20.69 -21.59 -16.52
C VAL A 507 -19.86 -22.49 -15.60
N ASN A 508 -18.57 -22.21 -15.42
CA ASN A 508 -17.68 -23.01 -14.58
C ASN A 508 -18.15 -23.04 -13.12
N ILE A 509 -18.42 -21.87 -12.52
CA ILE A 509 -18.86 -21.82 -11.12
C ILE A 509 -20.23 -22.50 -10.94
N ILE A 510 -21.14 -22.37 -11.91
CA ILE A 510 -22.44 -23.06 -11.86
C ILE A 510 -22.24 -24.58 -11.97
N CYS A 511 -21.40 -25.04 -12.90
CA CYS A 511 -21.03 -26.44 -13.06
C CYS A 511 -20.39 -27.02 -11.79
N ALA A 512 -19.55 -26.24 -11.10
CA ALA A 512 -18.99 -26.65 -9.82
C ALA A 512 -20.10 -26.90 -8.79
N TYR A 513 -21.09 -26.02 -8.67
CA TYR A 513 -22.25 -26.25 -7.79
C TYR A 513 -23.16 -27.40 -8.23
N ILE A 514 -23.31 -27.65 -9.54
CA ILE A 514 -23.99 -28.85 -10.07
C ILE A 514 -23.27 -30.11 -9.59
N ALA A 515 -21.95 -30.17 -9.74
CA ALA A 515 -21.14 -31.31 -9.30
C ALA A 515 -21.21 -31.52 -7.77
N VAL A 516 -21.17 -30.42 -7.00
CA VAL A 516 -21.32 -30.44 -5.54
C VAL A 516 -22.68 -30.97 -5.11
N ALA A 517 -23.77 -30.49 -5.73
CA ALA A 517 -25.13 -30.92 -5.44
C ALA A 517 -25.35 -32.40 -5.82
N GLY A 518 -24.96 -32.79 -7.04
CA GLY A 518 -25.10 -34.17 -7.53
C GLY A 518 -24.29 -35.17 -6.70
N GLY A 519 -23.05 -34.82 -6.36
CA GLY A 519 -22.22 -35.64 -5.47
C GLY A 519 -22.80 -35.75 -4.04
N SER A 520 -23.47 -34.70 -3.55
CA SER A 520 -24.12 -34.73 -2.23
C SER A 520 -25.38 -35.59 -2.22
N GLN A 521 -26.18 -35.56 -3.30
CA GLN A 521 -27.33 -36.45 -3.49
C GLN A 521 -26.90 -37.92 -3.57
N ALA A 522 -25.88 -38.22 -4.38
CA ALA A 522 -25.38 -39.58 -4.57
C ALA A 522 -24.89 -40.24 -3.27
N ARG A 523 -24.41 -39.45 -2.30
CA ARG A 523 -23.93 -39.96 -1.00
C ARG A 523 -25.04 -40.16 0.06
N GLY A 524 -26.27 -39.70 -0.19
CA GLY A 524 -27.41 -39.92 0.70
C GLY A 524 -27.33 -39.33 2.12
N GLY A 525 -26.28 -38.55 2.44
CA GLY A 525 -25.96 -38.10 3.81
C GLY A 525 -25.92 -36.58 4.02
N HIS A 526 -26.45 -35.78 3.10
CA HIS A 526 -26.30 -34.32 3.09
C HIS A 526 -27.61 -33.57 2.83
N GLU A 527 -28.74 -34.07 3.32
CA GLU A 527 -30.05 -33.43 3.14
C GLU A 527 -30.08 -32.00 3.69
N GLU A 528 -29.47 -31.74 4.85
CA GLU A 528 -29.40 -30.39 5.43
C GLU A 528 -28.64 -29.41 4.51
N PHE A 529 -27.54 -29.87 3.88
CA PHE A 529 -26.75 -29.05 2.97
C PHE A 529 -27.49 -28.79 1.66
N LEU A 530 -28.13 -29.80 1.08
CA LEU A 530 -28.96 -29.64 -0.11
C LEU A 530 -30.14 -28.71 0.15
N SER A 531 -30.80 -28.84 1.31
CA SER A 531 -31.88 -27.95 1.74
C SER A 531 -31.40 -26.50 1.86
N ALA A 532 -30.22 -26.28 2.45
CA ALA A 532 -29.60 -24.96 2.50
C ALA A 532 -29.28 -24.41 1.09
N MET A 533 -28.77 -25.26 0.18
CA MET A 533 -28.51 -24.88 -1.22
C MET A 533 -29.79 -24.47 -1.93
N THR A 534 -30.83 -25.31 -1.84
CA THR A 534 -32.14 -25.05 -2.43
C THR A 534 -32.72 -23.75 -1.89
N LEU A 535 -32.67 -23.52 -0.57
CA LEU A 535 -33.19 -22.31 0.05
C LEU A 535 -32.46 -21.05 -0.45
N ALA A 536 -31.13 -21.08 -0.51
CA ALA A 536 -30.34 -19.94 -0.97
C ALA A 536 -30.52 -19.67 -2.48
N LEU A 537 -30.55 -20.73 -3.30
CA LEU A 537 -30.73 -20.61 -4.75
C LEU A 537 -32.14 -20.08 -5.09
N ARG A 538 -33.18 -20.57 -4.42
CA ARG A 538 -34.59 -20.22 -4.66
C ARG A 538 -34.86 -18.71 -4.62
N ALA A 539 -34.12 -17.95 -3.81
CA ALA A 539 -34.27 -16.50 -3.74
C ALA A 539 -33.93 -15.78 -5.06
N HIS A 540 -32.99 -16.34 -5.83
CA HIS A 540 -32.40 -15.71 -7.02
C HIS A 540 -32.71 -16.46 -8.31
N TRP A 541 -33.14 -17.72 -8.22
CA TRP A 541 -33.24 -18.63 -9.36
C TRP A 541 -34.19 -18.16 -10.47
N TYR A 542 -35.49 -18.07 -10.16
CA TYR A 542 -36.49 -17.65 -11.13
C TYR A 542 -36.37 -16.17 -11.58
N PRO A 543 -36.06 -15.20 -10.70
CA PRO A 543 -35.82 -13.81 -11.12
C PRO A 543 -34.83 -13.69 -12.28
N ILE A 544 -33.70 -14.39 -12.21
CA ILE A 544 -32.67 -14.36 -13.26
C ILE A 544 -33.16 -14.99 -14.56
N ILE A 545 -33.87 -16.11 -14.50
CA ILE A 545 -34.46 -16.73 -15.68
C ILE A 545 -35.42 -15.75 -16.36
N ARG A 546 -36.31 -15.12 -15.58
CA ARG A 546 -37.28 -14.15 -16.11
C ARG A 546 -36.57 -12.95 -16.75
N ASP A 547 -35.64 -12.34 -16.03
CA ASP A 547 -34.99 -11.10 -16.46
C ASP A 547 -34.12 -11.35 -17.70
N SER A 548 -33.36 -12.44 -17.70
CA SER A 548 -32.54 -12.84 -18.86
C SER A 548 -33.42 -13.23 -20.06
N SER A 549 -34.58 -13.86 -19.85
CA SER A 549 -35.52 -14.18 -20.94
C SER A 549 -36.02 -12.94 -21.69
N THR A 550 -35.98 -11.76 -21.07
CA THR A 550 -36.34 -10.50 -21.75
C THR A 550 -35.21 -9.94 -22.62
N THR A 551 -33.98 -10.41 -22.41
CA THR A 551 -32.77 -10.01 -23.14
C THR A 551 -32.35 -11.01 -24.21
N VAL A 552 -32.90 -12.22 -24.18
CA VAL A 552 -32.60 -13.27 -25.18
C VAL A 552 -33.16 -12.86 -26.54
N GLU A 553 -32.29 -12.85 -27.54
CA GLU A 553 -32.66 -12.68 -28.94
C GLU A 553 -33.01 -14.05 -29.53
N TYR A 554 -33.76 -14.09 -30.63
CA TYR A 554 -34.08 -15.33 -31.33
C TYR A 554 -33.53 -15.25 -32.75
N ASP A 555 -32.82 -16.28 -33.19
CA ASP A 555 -32.34 -16.35 -34.56
C ASP A 555 -33.47 -16.62 -35.56
N ALA A 556 -33.13 -16.71 -36.84
CA ALA A 556 -34.08 -16.98 -37.92
C ALA A 556 -34.79 -18.34 -37.79
N GLN A 557 -34.24 -19.26 -37.00
CA GLN A 557 -34.78 -20.59 -36.71
C GLN A 557 -35.59 -20.61 -35.41
N GLY A 558 -35.70 -19.47 -34.72
CA GLY A 558 -36.37 -19.36 -33.43
C GLY A 558 -35.59 -19.99 -32.28
N ALA A 559 -34.30 -20.29 -32.47
CA ALA A 559 -33.45 -20.74 -31.37
C ALA A 559 -33.03 -19.52 -30.53
N PRO A 560 -33.03 -19.64 -29.19
CA PRO A 560 -32.55 -18.58 -28.34
C PRO A 560 -31.06 -18.35 -28.63
N THR A 561 -30.73 -17.10 -28.96
CA THR A 561 -29.38 -16.63 -29.19
C THR A 561 -29.07 -15.49 -28.24
N GLY A 562 -27.79 -15.28 -27.99
CA GLY A 562 -27.32 -14.28 -27.05
C GLY A 562 -26.35 -14.86 -26.05
N LYS A 563 -25.52 -13.96 -25.52
CA LYS A 563 -24.39 -14.29 -24.65
C LYS A 563 -24.77 -15.00 -23.34
N VAL A 564 -25.98 -14.76 -22.81
CA VAL A 564 -26.41 -15.36 -21.52
C VAL A 564 -27.12 -16.70 -21.67
N VAL A 565 -27.45 -17.15 -22.90
CA VAL A 565 -28.29 -18.34 -23.12
C VAL A 565 -27.66 -19.56 -22.46
N ARG A 566 -26.38 -19.81 -22.73
CA ARG A 566 -25.65 -20.95 -22.16
C ARG A 566 -25.53 -20.87 -20.64
N THR A 567 -25.28 -19.69 -20.08
CA THR A 567 -25.26 -19.50 -18.63
C THR A 567 -26.62 -19.86 -17.99
N ILE A 568 -27.72 -19.44 -18.63
CA ILE A 568 -29.09 -19.66 -18.16
C ILE A 568 -29.48 -21.15 -18.25
N GLU A 569 -29.06 -21.86 -19.28
CA GLU A 569 -29.26 -23.31 -19.39
C GLU A 569 -28.64 -24.05 -18.19
N HIS A 570 -27.40 -23.71 -17.82
CA HIS A 570 -26.74 -24.30 -16.65
C HIS A 570 -27.40 -23.88 -15.34
N TRP A 571 -27.84 -22.63 -15.24
CA TRP A 571 -28.59 -22.13 -14.09
C TRP A 571 -29.93 -22.89 -13.89
N ILE A 572 -30.64 -23.17 -14.98
CA ILE A 572 -31.86 -24.01 -14.97
C ILE A 572 -31.52 -25.45 -14.56
N ALA A 573 -30.45 -26.03 -15.12
CA ALA A 573 -30.00 -27.38 -14.79
C ALA A 573 -29.68 -27.54 -13.29
N LEU A 574 -28.99 -26.55 -12.69
CA LEU A 574 -28.73 -26.52 -11.25
C LEU A 574 -30.02 -26.48 -10.43
N GLY A 575 -30.99 -25.64 -10.82
CA GLY A 575 -32.29 -25.58 -10.15
C GLY A 575 -33.05 -26.89 -10.22
N LYS A 576 -33.12 -27.50 -11.41
CA LYS A 576 -33.77 -28.81 -11.61
C LYS A 576 -33.14 -29.90 -10.74
N LEU A 577 -31.81 -29.93 -10.66
CA LEU A 577 -31.08 -30.86 -9.80
C LEU A 577 -31.47 -30.69 -8.33
N LEU A 578 -31.74 -29.47 -7.89
CA LEU A 578 -32.18 -29.13 -6.53
C LEU A 578 -33.72 -29.18 -6.33
N GLY A 579 -34.45 -29.72 -7.31
CA GLY A 579 -35.91 -29.86 -7.25
C GLY A 579 -36.69 -28.57 -7.44
N LEU A 580 -36.10 -27.55 -8.07
CA LEU A 580 -36.77 -26.31 -8.44
C LEU A 580 -37.42 -26.47 -9.82
N GLU A 581 -38.74 -26.35 -9.86
CA GLU A 581 -39.52 -26.42 -11.10
C GLU A 581 -39.92 -25.01 -11.57
N ILE A 582 -39.67 -24.69 -12.84
CA ILE A 582 -39.86 -23.33 -13.39
C ILE A 582 -41.30 -22.83 -13.14
N ALA A 583 -42.30 -23.67 -13.41
CA ALA A 583 -43.70 -23.28 -13.24
C ALA A 583 -44.08 -22.98 -11.78
N GLN A 584 -43.58 -23.79 -10.84
CA GLN A 584 -43.86 -23.63 -9.40
C GLN A 584 -43.14 -22.40 -8.84
N GLU A 585 -41.86 -22.22 -9.19
CA GLU A 585 -41.08 -21.07 -8.73
C GLU A 585 -41.56 -19.76 -9.36
N LYS A 586 -42.03 -19.79 -10.61
CA LYS A 586 -42.75 -18.67 -11.24
C LYS A 586 -43.95 -18.24 -10.41
N GLU A 587 -44.86 -19.17 -10.13
CA GLU A 587 -46.08 -18.89 -9.39
C GLU A 587 -45.76 -18.41 -7.95
N SER A 588 -44.80 -19.05 -7.28
CA SER A 588 -44.31 -18.65 -5.96
C SER A 588 -43.70 -17.24 -5.97
N TYR A 589 -42.89 -16.93 -6.99
CA TYR A 589 -42.31 -15.62 -7.17
C TYR A 589 -43.38 -14.55 -7.44
N GLU A 590 -44.33 -14.81 -8.34
CA GLU A 590 -45.43 -13.89 -8.65
C GLU A 590 -46.31 -13.64 -7.41
N ARG A 591 -46.65 -14.69 -6.65
CA ARG A 591 -47.36 -14.58 -5.36
C ARG A 591 -46.61 -13.71 -4.36
N ARG A 592 -45.28 -13.85 -4.26
CA ARG A 592 -44.43 -13.02 -3.38
C ARG A 592 -44.35 -11.57 -3.87
N ALA A 593 -44.09 -11.35 -5.16
CA ALA A 593 -43.97 -10.03 -5.77
C ALA A 593 -45.27 -9.22 -5.60
N ILE A 594 -46.42 -9.87 -5.68
CA ILE A 594 -47.76 -9.32 -5.44
C ILE A 594 -47.97 -8.85 -3.98
N GLN A 595 -47.11 -9.28 -3.05
CA GLN A 595 -47.16 -8.90 -1.63
C GLN A 595 -46.07 -7.91 -1.22
N MET A 596 -45.14 -7.55 -2.11
CA MET A 596 -44.01 -6.67 -1.81
C MET A 596 -44.19 -5.28 -2.45
N CYS A 597 -43.56 -4.27 -1.88
CA CYS A 597 -43.54 -2.93 -2.47
C CYS A 597 -42.58 -2.90 -3.67
N ALA A 598 -43.02 -2.37 -4.80
CA ALA A 598 -42.21 -2.28 -6.01
C ALA A 598 -41.10 -1.22 -5.91
N TRP A 599 -41.22 -0.25 -5.01
CA TRP A 599 -40.21 0.81 -4.87
C TRP A 599 -38.99 0.31 -4.09
N ASN A 600 -37.83 0.26 -4.75
CA ASN A 600 -36.58 -0.23 -4.16
C ASN A 600 -36.13 0.53 -2.89
N GLY A 601 -36.52 1.81 -2.75
CA GLY A 601 -36.23 2.61 -1.54
C GLY A 601 -37.14 2.31 -0.34
N CYS A 602 -38.12 1.42 -0.50
CA CYS A 602 -39.04 1.02 0.57
C CYS A 602 -38.48 -0.15 1.37
N GLN A 603 -38.52 -0.08 2.70
CA GLN A 603 -38.18 -1.22 3.57
C GLN A 603 -39.03 -2.48 3.29
N TYR A 604 -40.23 -2.32 2.71
CA TYR A 604 -41.14 -3.41 2.33
C TYR A 604 -40.94 -3.89 0.88
N HIS A 605 -39.86 -3.47 0.22
CA HIS A 605 -39.46 -4.05 -1.05
C HIS A 605 -38.97 -5.50 -0.88
N ALA A 606 -38.22 -5.75 0.19
CA ALA A 606 -37.71 -7.07 0.54
C ALA A 606 -38.51 -7.79 1.64
N LYS A 607 -39.49 -7.09 2.25
CA LYS A 607 -40.29 -7.61 3.37
C LYS A 607 -41.76 -7.41 3.11
N LYS A 608 -42.59 -8.37 3.54
CA LYS A 608 -44.04 -8.21 3.48
C LYS A 608 -44.48 -7.01 4.34
N PRO A 609 -45.19 -6.03 3.78
CA PRO A 609 -45.75 -4.92 4.54
C PRO A 609 -46.86 -5.39 5.48
N PRO A 610 -47.09 -4.69 6.60
CA PRO A 610 -48.19 -4.99 7.52
C PRO A 610 -49.55 -4.76 6.86
N THR A 611 -49.61 -3.92 5.82
CA THR A 611 -50.82 -3.64 5.05
C THR A 611 -50.74 -4.26 3.66
N PRO A 612 -51.86 -4.73 3.08
CA PRO A 612 -51.88 -5.20 1.70
C PRO A 612 -51.38 -4.14 0.72
N THR A 613 -50.50 -4.54 -0.19
CA THR A 613 -49.98 -3.65 -1.23
C THR A 613 -51.07 -3.32 -2.25
N ARG A 614 -51.12 -2.06 -2.68
CA ARG A 614 -52.06 -1.56 -3.69
C ARG A 614 -51.43 -1.63 -5.07
N ALA A 615 -52.13 -2.21 -6.05
CA ALA A 615 -51.69 -2.21 -7.43
C ALA A 615 -51.66 -0.79 -8.01
N CYS A 616 -50.71 -0.53 -8.91
CA CYS A 616 -50.67 0.71 -9.66
C CYS A 616 -51.95 0.84 -10.49
N ALA A 617 -52.72 1.90 -10.26
CA ALA A 617 -53.95 2.19 -11.03
C ALA A 617 -53.71 2.46 -12.53
N GLY A 618 -52.44 2.49 -12.96
CA GLY A 618 -52.03 2.58 -14.35
C GLY A 618 -51.89 1.20 -14.99
N CYS A 619 -50.78 0.51 -14.73
CA CYS A 619 -50.48 -0.77 -15.37
C CYS A 619 -51.01 -2.01 -14.62
N GLY A 620 -51.36 -1.90 -13.33
CA GLY A 620 -51.71 -3.05 -12.50
C GLY A 620 -50.54 -4.00 -12.15
N GLU A 621 -49.40 -3.89 -12.86
CA GLU A 621 -48.26 -4.80 -12.77
C GLU A 621 -47.46 -4.63 -11.46
N VAL A 622 -47.18 -3.38 -11.06
CA VAL A 622 -46.43 -3.08 -9.83
C VAL A 622 -47.35 -2.74 -8.66
N ARG A 623 -46.92 -3.04 -7.43
CA ARG A 623 -47.71 -2.79 -6.22
C ARG A 623 -46.94 -2.00 -5.18
N TYR A 624 -47.62 -1.19 -4.37
CA TYR A 624 -47.00 -0.32 -3.38
C TYR A 624 -47.70 -0.46 -2.03
N CYS A 625 -46.94 -0.48 -0.94
CA CYS A 625 -47.55 -0.55 0.39
C CYS A 625 -48.17 0.81 0.82
N SER A 626 -47.83 1.91 0.14
CA SER A 626 -48.39 3.23 0.42
C SER A 626 -48.35 4.16 -0.82
N ARG A 627 -49.21 5.18 -0.82
CA ARG A 627 -49.25 6.21 -1.89
C ARG A 627 -47.96 7.06 -1.98
N PRO A 628 -47.29 7.43 -0.87
CA PRO A 628 -45.98 8.08 -0.94
C PRO A 628 -44.94 7.31 -1.75
N TYR A 629 -44.83 5.99 -1.54
CA TYR A 629 -43.86 5.18 -2.27
C TYR A 629 -44.21 5.00 -3.74
N GLN A 630 -45.50 4.91 -4.07
CA GLN A 630 -45.96 5.00 -5.46
C GLN A 630 -45.51 6.32 -6.11
N LYS A 631 -45.64 7.46 -5.42
CA LYS A 631 -45.21 8.76 -5.95
C LYS A 631 -43.69 8.83 -6.13
N SER A 632 -42.92 8.25 -5.21
CA SER A 632 -41.45 8.20 -5.32
C SER A 632 -41.01 7.36 -6.50
N ASP A 633 -41.56 6.15 -6.66
CA ASP A 633 -41.24 5.27 -7.79
C ASP A 633 -41.71 5.84 -9.13
N TRP A 634 -42.86 6.54 -9.12
CA TRP A 634 -43.35 7.28 -10.27
C TRP A 634 -42.34 8.30 -10.80
N LYS A 635 -41.74 9.07 -9.88
CA LYS A 635 -40.65 10.02 -10.18
C LYS A 635 -39.35 9.29 -10.53
N GLY A 636 -39.10 8.13 -9.92
CA GLY A 636 -37.94 7.25 -10.19
C GLY A 636 -37.98 6.48 -11.50
N GLY A 637 -38.89 6.82 -12.42
CA GLY A 637 -38.91 6.29 -13.78
C GLY A 637 -40.07 5.33 -14.09
N HIS A 638 -40.89 4.92 -13.12
CA HIS A 638 -42.06 4.07 -13.42
C HIS A 638 -43.05 4.75 -14.39
N SER A 639 -43.17 6.07 -14.34
CA SER A 639 -43.98 6.88 -15.26
C SER A 639 -43.68 6.62 -16.74
N THR A 640 -42.43 6.32 -17.09
CA THR A 640 -42.00 6.03 -18.48
C THR A 640 -42.39 4.63 -18.95
N ARG A 641 -42.50 3.68 -18.01
CA ARG A 641 -42.79 2.26 -18.28
C ARG A 641 -44.28 1.93 -18.14
N CYS A 642 -45.06 2.77 -17.48
CA CYS A 642 -46.47 2.53 -17.21
C CYS A 642 -47.34 2.55 -18.49
N LYS A 643 -47.89 1.39 -18.87
CA LYS A 643 -48.70 1.18 -20.10
C LYS A 643 -49.84 2.19 -20.27
N ARG A 644 -50.56 2.56 -19.21
CA ARG A 644 -51.66 3.54 -19.26
C ARG A 644 -51.25 4.88 -19.88
N ILE A 645 -50.01 5.34 -19.70
CA ILE A 645 -49.54 6.58 -20.31
C ILE A 645 -49.25 6.40 -21.80
N LYS A 646 -48.66 5.27 -22.20
CA LYS A 646 -48.40 4.99 -23.61
C LYS A 646 -49.69 4.88 -24.43
N GLU A 647 -50.72 4.21 -23.89
CA GLU A 647 -52.00 4.07 -24.58
C GLU A 647 -52.76 5.40 -24.68
N ASN A 648 -52.77 6.21 -23.62
CA ASN A 648 -53.42 7.53 -23.66
C ASN A 648 -52.65 8.55 -24.52
N ALA A 649 -51.32 8.46 -24.58
CA ALA A 649 -50.52 9.28 -25.49
C ALA A 649 -50.83 8.93 -26.96
N HIS A 650 -50.85 7.63 -27.31
CA HIS A 650 -51.20 7.20 -28.67
C HIS A 650 -52.65 7.56 -29.06
N ASN A 651 -53.61 7.44 -28.15
CA ASN A 651 -55.00 7.82 -28.44
C ASN A 651 -55.19 9.32 -28.61
N LYS A 652 -54.51 10.17 -27.83
CA LYS A 652 -54.55 11.63 -28.04
C LYS A 652 -53.86 12.06 -29.33
N THR A 653 -52.80 11.39 -29.76
CA THR A 653 -52.20 11.65 -31.08
C THR A 653 -53.14 11.20 -32.19
N ARG A 654 -53.92 10.12 -32.01
CA ARG A 654 -54.89 9.68 -33.01
C ARG A 654 -56.08 10.64 -33.16
N GLU A 655 -56.55 11.22 -32.06
CA GLU A 655 -57.61 12.24 -32.05
C GLU A 655 -57.15 13.62 -32.56
N ALA A 656 -55.85 13.92 -32.55
CA ALA A 656 -55.32 15.17 -33.09
C ALA A 656 -55.06 15.13 -34.61
N TRP A 657 -55.13 13.95 -35.23
CA TRP A 657 -54.98 13.72 -36.68
C TRP A 657 -56.29 13.31 -37.36
N SER A 658 -57.38 13.22 -36.61
CA SER A 658 -58.77 13.08 -37.07
C SER A 658 -59.50 14.40 -36.88
#